data_AF-A0A2E0TDB2-F1
#
_entry.id   AF-A0A2E0TDB2-F1
#
_cell.length_a   1.000
_cell.length_b   1.000
_cell.length_c   1.000
_cell.angle_alpha   90.00
_cell.angle_beta   90.00
_cell.angle_gamma   90.00
#
_symmetry.space_group_name_H-M   'P 1'
#
loop_
_entity.id
_entity.type
_entity.pdbx_description
1 polymer ?
#
loop_
_entity_poly.entity_id
_entity_poly.type
_entity_poly.pdbx_seq_one_letter_code
_entity_poly.pdbx_strand_id
1 'polypeptide(L)'
;MLAWLVLGCGHAAPPVDPEALRPPDRLTALARRLPPGADRCVLARVGTVAERHRELVGRLGAAGPLAWASGAPLSAYAEGVQRTTDGREASQIALRVADVEATRRWLQQRAPLRVEWGEARSCRDGDTRECWRWRAWAADTHTVMLRRGPWMSELEGVERRCAQLARRHRDALELTARRSGGAFVADALPRPEVTAEALLLPSAAGLRWEERIELPETFSPREAELFLDVASLAGDETLAAASDRRQRIRGDVLETEARFHWDDLALAAEDEARVRRALAEAARDRLPLPVEQVSVSNLEVVLAQLALRREQLAAASSEEARIRAARGLVALLRRARRVHPGNETLARAHFDVLLDPLGEAADAAEVATAMLGAEPVEPASWARRRREALAHVGPEALAEALVRDEVVPAARAEAAAATLVALRGSYESAEGAVVVAEAPPAEARRLRRARGSLPLATLLETLVALLDQGAARNVHAVLRTDAALEPGVRDTSAGRVLGWREGDASVRVAASWTGATDFLRGTQRALFRGLDGGEVDLLVALSPMDGAATEPDGVLRLRGRVEGERLSLTQASSRAFRWDAVGTYVGAPFGELEVRLFPPPDLEAGFESGEDARRARRRAGEEPVLSCRAPEEREEGVTLRCRTSPQLDASRRAWVRVVAPWIARSGRL
;
A
#
# COMPACT_ATOMS: atom_id res chain seq x y z
N MET A 1 54.56 79.90 -16.00
CA MET A 1 54.61 80.05 -14.53
C MET A 1 53.29 79.50 -13.99
N LEU A 2 53.39 78.31 -13.37
CA LEU A 2 52.44 77.53 -12.55
C LEU A 2 50.90 77.59 -12.72
N ALA A 3 50.35 76.38 -12.81
CA ALA A 3 48.98 75.87 -12.81
C ALA A 3 48.04 76.36 -11.69
N TRP A 4 46.71 76.26 -11.91
CA TRP A 4 45.82 75.30 -11.23
C TRP A 4 44.42 75.22 -11.91
N LEU A 5 43.88 73.99 -11.99
CA LEU A 5 42.62 73.55 -12.59
C LEU A 5 41.44 73.64 -11.59
N VAL A 6 40.24 74.00 -12.06
CA VAL A 6 38.95 73.35 -11.69
C VAL A 6 37.98 73.44 -12.90
N LEU A 7 37.64 72.29 -13.49
CA LEU A 7 36.50 72.09 -14.40
C LEU A 7 35.42 71.34 -13.61
N GLY A 8 34.26 71.96 -13.41
CA GLY A 8 33.08 71.33 -12.79
C GLY A 8 32.03 70.99 -13.84
N CYS A 9 31.77 69.70 -14.02
CA CYS A 9 30.78 69.12 -14.93
C CYS A 9 29.33 69.41 -14.48
N GLY A 10 28.53 70.03 -15.35
CA GLY A 10 27.08 70.07 -15.22
C GLY A 10 26.47 68.71 -15.56
N HIS A 11 25.89 68.04 -14.56
CA HIS A 11 25.00 66.89 -14.79
C HIS A 11 23.68 67.40 -15.37
N ALA A 12 23.45 67.16 -16.66
CA ALA A 12 22.13 67.25 -17.25
C ALA A 12 21.21 66.24 -16.56
N ALA A 13 20.11 66.71 -15.97
CA ALA A 13 19.08 65.84 -15.41
C ALA A 13 18.55 64.92 -16.53
N PRO A 14 18.37 63.61 -16.27
CA PRO A 14 17.80 62.70 -17.26
C PRO A 14 16.40 63.18 -17.64
N PRO A 15 15.99 63.00 -18.91
CA PRO A 15 14.65 63.36 -19.36
C PRO A 15 13.60 62.66 -18.49
N VAL A 16 12.69 63.45 -17.92
CA VAL A 16 11.57 62.93 -17.13
C VAL A 16 10.67 62.13 -18.07
N ASP A 17 10.55 60.83 -17.80
CA ASP A 17 9.66 59.94 -18.54
C ASP A 17 8.22 60.44 -18.46
N PRO A 18 7.57 60.81 -19.58
CA PRO A 18 6.19 61.28 -19.58
C PRO A 18 5.19 60.24 -19.06
N GLU A 19 5.56 58.96 -18.94
CA GLU A 19 4.77 57.94 -18.25
C GLU A 19 4.75 58.10 -16.72
N ALA A 20 5.80 58.68 -16.13
CA ALA A 20 5.89 58.93 -14.68
C ALA A 20 4.96 60.04 -14.18
N LEU A 21 4.40 60.85 -15.09
CA LEU A 21 3.50 61.97 -14.79
C LEU A 21 2.00 61.62 -14.87
N ARG A 22 1.63 60.41 -15.31
CA ARG A 22 0.22 59.97 -15.35
C ARG A 22 -0.20 59.39 -13.99
N PRO A 23 -1.43 59.67 -13.49
CA PRO A 23 -1.91 59.06 -12.26
C PRO A 23 -1.90 57.52 -12.40
N PRO A 24 -1.44 56.78 -11.38
CA PRO A 24 -1.32 55.33 -11.45
C PRO A 24 -2.70 54.71 -11.66
N ASP A 25 -2.78 53.72 -12.56
CA ASP A 25 -3.99 52.90 -12.74
C ASP A 25 -4.42 52.30 -11.39
N ARG A 26 -5.73 52.14 -11.18
CA ARG A 26 -6.33 51.60 -9.95
C ARG A 26 -5.69 50.27 -9.56
N LEU A 27 -5.35 49.43 -10.54
CA LEU A 27 -4.67 48.16 -10.32
C LEU A 27 -3.23 48.32 -9.80
N THR A 28 -2.49 49.31 -10.31
CA THR A 28 -1.13 49.62 -9.83
C THR A 28 -1.16 50.13 -8.40
N ALA A 29 -2.15 50.96 -8.05
CA ALA A 29 -2.35 51.43 -6.68
C ALA A 29 -2.67 50.27 -5.72
N LEU A 30 -3.49 49.32 -6.17
CA LEU A 30 -3.86 48.12 -5.42
C LEU A 30 -2.66 47.18 -5.21
N ALA A 31 -1.84 46.98 -6.24
CA ALA A 31 -0.64 46.14 -6.16
C ALA A 31 0.35 46.63 -5.10
N ARG A 32 0.48 47.97 -4.92
CA ARG A 32 1.31 48.57 -3.86
C ARG A 32 0.82 48.31 -2.43
N ARG A 33 -0.40 47.80 -2.26
CA ARG A 33 -0.97 47.41 -0.95
C ARG A 33 -0.63 45.96 -0.58
N LEU A 34 -0.06 45.19 -1.50
CA LEU A 34 0.43 43.85 -1.18
C LEU A 34 1.73 43.96 -0.37
N PRO A 35 1.87 43.16 0.70
CA PRO A 35 3.07 43.15 1.53
C PRO A 35 4.24 42.51 0.78
N PRO A 36 5.49 42.83 1.15
CA PRO A 36 6.67 42.19 0.57
C PRO A 36 6.76 40.72 0.96
N GLY A 37 7.50 39.94 0.16
CA GLY A 37 7.79 38.53 0.44
C GLY A 37 6.76 37.55 -0.10
N ALA A 38 5.95 37.96 -1.08
CA ALA A 38 5.01 37.06 -1.74
C ALA A 38 5.75 36.09 -2.67
N ASP A 39 5.43 34.80 -2.59
CA ASP A 39 5.89 33.78 -3.54
C ASP A 39 5.06 33.82 -4.83
N ARG A 40 3.79 34.20 -4.71
CA ARG A 40 2.87 34.42 -5.83
C ARG A 40 2.14 35.74 -5.65
N CYS A 41 1.99 36.49 -6.72
CA CYS A 41 1.11 37.64 -6.78
C CYS A 41 0.20 37.57 -8.01
N VAL A 42 -1.06 37.96 -7.84
CA VAL A 42 -2.07 38.05 -8.90
C VAL A 42 -2.78 39.39 -8.84
N LEU A 43 -3.02 40.02 -9.99
CA LEU A 43 -3.73 41.28 -10.14
C LEU A 43 -4.79 41.14 -11.22
N ALA A 44 -6.05 41.53 -10.97
CA ALA A 44 -7.13 41.43 -11.94
C ALA A 44 -7.97 42.72 -12.06
N ARG A 45 -8.33 43.08 -13.29
CA ARG A 45 -9.21 44.22 -13.65
C ARG A 45 -10.66 43.78 -13.78
N VAL A 46 -11.24 43.32 -12.67
CA VAL A 46 -12.59 42.73 -12.63
C VAL A 46 -13.67 43.59 -13.31
N GLY A 47 -13.61 44.91 -13.10
CA GLY A 47 -14.60 45.84 -13.65
C GLY A 47 -14.59 45.98 -15.18
N THR A 48 -13.56 45.49 -15.85
CA THR A 48 -13.42 45.55 -17.32
C THR A 48 -14.02 44.33 -18.03
N VAL A 49 -14.34 43.27 -17.27
CA VAL A 49 -14.95 42.04 -17.78
C VAL A 49 -16.45 42.08 -17.50
N ALA A 50 -17.24 41.87 -18.55
CA ALA A 50 -18.69 41.74 -18.44
C ALA A 50 -19.05 40.56 -17.52
N GLU A 51 -20.05 40.76 -16.66
CA GLU A 51 -20.46 39.79 -15.63
C GLU A 51 -20.58 38.35 -16.15
N ARG A 52 -21.25 38.16 -17.29
CA ARG A 52 -21.46 36.85 -17.95
C ARG A 52 -20.19 36.10 -18.32
N HIS A 53 -19.04 36.77 -18.46
CA HIS A 53 -17.78 36.16 -18.84
C HIS A 53 -16.82 35.98 -17.66
N ARG A 54 -17.14 36.51 -16.47
CA ARG A 54 -16.22 36.47 -15.32
C ARG A 54 -15.88 35.04 -14.90
N GLU A 55 -16.88 34.15 -14.83
CA GLU A 55 -16.63 32.76 -14.48
C GLU A 55 -15.68 32.06 -15.48
N LEU A 56 -15.83 32.33 -16.77
CA LEU A 56 -14.94 31.80 -17.81
C LEU A 56 -13.51 32.33 -17.67
N VAL A 57 -13.35 33.63 -17.39
CA VAL A 57 -12.04 34.23 -17.10
C VAL A 57 -11.42 33.60 -15.86
N GLY A 58 -12.21 33.38 -14.80
CA GLY A 58 -11.74 32.78 -13.55
C GLY A 58 -11.31 31.31 -13.66
N ARG A 59 -11.73 30.58 -14.70
CA ARG A 59 -11.25 29.22 -14.98
C ARG A 59 -9.85 29.21 -15.61
N LEU A 60 -9.52 30.25 -16.38
CA LEU A 60 -8.20 30.42 -17.01
C LEU A 60 -7.20 31.18 -16.14
N GLY A 61 -7.72 32.10 -15.29
CA GLY A 61 -6.92 32.95 -14.43
C GLY A 61 -6.38 32.22 -13.20
N ALA A 62 -5.28 32.74 -12.66
CA ALA A 62 -4.71 32.37 -11.37
C ALA A 62 -5.33 33.15 -10.19
N ALA A 63 -6.23 34.11 -10.44
CA ALA A 63 -6.82 34.91 -9.37
C ALA A 63 -7.72 34.06 -8.46
N GLY A 64 -7.64 34.33 -7.15
CA GLY A 64 -8.45 33.62 -6.16
C GLY A 64 -9.96 33.75 -6.38
N PRO A 65 -10.76 32.93 -5.65
CA PRO A 65 -12.18 32.71 -5.92
C PRO A 65 -13.06 33.96 -5.75
N LEU A 66 -12.55 35.06 -5.19
CA LEU A 66 -13.28 36.31 -5.05
C LEU A 66 -13.22 37.20 -6.30
N ALA A 67 -12.14 37.13 -7.09
CA ALA A 67 -11.90 38.07 -8.18
C ALA A 67 -13.00 38.01 -9.25
N TRP A 68 -13.43 36.80 -9.57
CA TRP A 68 -14.34 36.53 -10.69
C TRP A 68 -15.71 36.01 -10.25
N ALA A 69 -16.01 36.06 -8.94
CA ALA A 69 -17.27 35.57 -8.40
C ALA A 69 -18.47 36.37 -8.91
N SER A 70 -19.58 35.68 -9.13
CA SER A 70 -20.81 36.31 -9.61
C SER A 70 -21.38 37.31 -8.60
N GLY A 71 -21.77 38.48 -9.10
CA GLY A 71 -22.32 39.60 -8.33
C GLY A 71 -21.29 40.32 -7.47
N ALA A 72 -19.99 40.06 -7.65
CA ALA A 72 -18.94 40.71 -6.87
C ALA A 72 -18.85 42.21 -7.24
N PRO A 73 -18.99 43.14 -6.29
CA PRO A 73 -18.97 44.60 -6.55
C PRO A 73 -17.54 45.14 -6.70
N LEU A 74 -16.69 44.42 -7.43
CA LEU A 74 -15.25 44.66 -7.52
C LEU A 74 -14.91 45.36 -8.84
N SER A 75 -14.05 46.37 -8.76
CA SER A 75 -13.46 47.02 -9.92
C SER A 75 -12.05 46.51 -10.22
N ALA A 76 -11.29 46.14 -9.18
CA ALA A 76 -9.98 45.52 -9.28
C ALA A 76 -9.70 44.61 -8.08
N TYR A 77 -8.81 43.65 -8.27
CA TYR A 77 -8.40 42.63 -7.31
C TYR A 77 -6.88 42.51 -7.29
N ALA A 78 -6.29 42.32 -6.12
CA ALA A 78 -4.89 42.00 -5.96
C ALA A 78 -4.74 40.96 -4.84
N GLU A 79 -3.90 39.97 -5.06
CA GLU A 79 -3.62 38.91 -4.09
C GLU A 79 -2.14 38.62 -4.04
N GLY A 80 -1.60 38.54 -2.84
CA GLY A 80 -0.28 37.98 -2.55
C GLY A 80 -0.45 36.69 -1.76
N VAL A 81 0.32 35.67 -2.10
CA VAL A 81 0.39 34.39 -1.38
C VAL A 81 1.84 34.13 -1.00
N GLN A 82 2.05 33.72 0.25
CA GLN A 82 3.33 33.30 0.81
C GLN A 82 3.17 31.90 1.41
N ARG A 83 4.10 30.99 1.10
CA ARG A 83 4.16 29.67 1.70
C ARG A 83 4.95 29.75 3.00
N THR A 84 4.32 29.32 4.10
CA THR A 84 4.94 29.29 5.43
C THR A 84 5.88 28.08 5.57
N THR A 85 6.72 28.09 6.62
CA THR A 85 7.72 27.02 6.87
C THR A 85 7.10 25.64 7.10
N ASP A 86 5.85 25.57 7.55
CA ASP A 86 5.04 24.35 7.70
C ASP A 86 4.36 23.90 6.39
N GLY A 87 4.65 24.58 5.27
CA GLY A 87 4.11 24.28 3.95
C GLY A 87 2.70 24.83 3.69
N ARG A 88 2.08 25.53 4.65
CA ARG A 88 0.74 26.13 4.47
C ARG A 88 0.81 27.44 3.68
N GLU A 89 -0.32 27.87 3.13
CA GLU A 89 -0.39 29.12 2.34
C GLU A 89 -1.07 30.23 3.14
N ALA A 90 -0.30 31.28 3.42
CA ALA A 90 -0.79 32.57 3.89
C ALA A 90 -1.13 33.46 2.70
N SER A 91 -2.21 34.23 2.82
CA SER A 91 -2.75 35.02 1.72
C SER A 91 -3.16 36.41 2.20
N GLN A 92 -2.89 37.42 1.38
CA GLN A 92 -3.38 38.78 1.58
C GLN A 92 -4.02 39.28 0.28
N ILE A 93 -5.27 39.71 0.37
CA ILE A 93 -6.08 40.18 -0.75
C ILE A 93 -6.41 41.65 -0.53
N ALA A 94 -6.29 42.45 -1.58
CA ALA A 94 -6.81 43.80 -1.65
C ALA A 94 -7.90 43.86 -2.72
N LEU A 95 -9.04 44.46 -2.38
CA LEU A 95 -10.20 44.60 -3.25
C LEU A 95 -10.48 46.08 -3.47
N ARG A 96 -10.56 46.51 -4.73
CA ARG A 96 -11.00 47.87 -5.07
C ARG A 96 -12.49 47.88 -5.35
N VAL A 97 -13.24 48.63 -4.56
CA VAL A 97 -14.70 48.60 -4.56
C VAL A 97 -15.30 50.00 -4.71
N ALA A 98 -16.53 50.07 -5.20
CA ALA A 98 -17.28 51.33 -5.27
C ALA A 98 -17.87 51.70 -3.92
N ASP A 99 -18.32 50.70 -3.15
CA ASP A 99 -18.90 50.86 -1.82
C ASP A 99 -18.43 49.70 -0.91
N VAL A 100 -17.79 50.07 0.20
CA VAL A 100 -17.28 49.14 1.22
C VAL A 100 -18.44 48.40 1.90
N GLU A 101 -19.56 49.05 2.17
CA GLU A 101 -20.68 48.44 2.90
C GLU A 101 -21.46 47.46 2.02
N ALA A 102 -21.66 47.78 0.73
CA ALA A 102 -22.15 46.82 -0.25
C ALA A 102 -21.23 45.58 -0.36
N THR A 103 -19.91 45.81 -0.39
CA THR A 103 -18.93 44.72 -0.45
C THR A 103 -18.94 43.86 0.80
N ARG A 104 -19.04 44.48 1.99
CA ARG A 104 -19.17 43.76 3.27
C ARG A 104 -20.37 42.82 3.26
N ARG A 105 -21.54 43.32 2.86
CA ARG A 105 -22.76 42.51 2.75
C ARG A 105 -22.56 41.34 1.79
N TRP A 106 -21.95 41.60 0.62
CA TRP A 106 -21.64 40.54 -0.34
C TRP A 106 -20.69 39.48 0.23
N LEU A 107 -19.59 39.89 0.88
CA LEU A 107 -18.63 38.98 1.52
C LEU A 107 -19.26 38.08 2.59
N GLN A 108 -20.23 38.62 3.35
CA GLN A 108 -20.88 37.89 4.44
C GLN A 108 -22.00 36.95 3.97
N GLN A 109 -22.65 37.26 2.85
CA GLN A 109 -23.88 36.58 2.42
C GLN A 109 -23.72 35.71 1.18
N ARG A 110 -22.83 36.07 0.26
CA ARG A 110 -22.80 35.52 -1.11
C ARG A 110 -21.42 35.08 -1.58
N ALA A 111 -20.35 35.57 -0.98
CA ALA A 111 -19.00 35.20 -1.39
C ALA A 111 -18.73 33.70 -1.17
N PRO A 112 -17.91 33.07 -2.03
CA PRO A 112 -17.54 31.65 -1.92
C PRO A 112 -16.60 31.36 -0.72
N LEU A 113 -16.25 32.38 0.07
CA LEU A 113 -15.39 32.26 1.25
C LEU A 113 -16.14 32.71 2.49
N ARG A 114 -15.97 31.99 3.59
CA ARG A 114 -16.47 32.42 4.90
C ARG A 114 -15.49 33.42 5.51
N VAL A 115 -15.91 34.68 5.59
CA VAL A 115 -15.07 35.80 6.02
C VAL A 115 -15.62 36.44 7.29
N GLU A 116 -14.76 36.67 8.27
CA GLU A 116 -15.07 37.45 9.48
C GLU A 116 -14.71 38.92 9.26
N TRP A 117 -15.64 39.85 9.54
CA TRP A 117 -15.37 41.29 9.45
C TRP A 117 -14.87 41.82 10.79
N GLY A 118 -13.75 42.55 10.81
CA GLY A 118 -13.19 43.07 12.06
C GLY A 118 -12.00 44.01 11.84
N GLU A 119 -11.25 44.31 12.90
CA GLU A 119 -10.05 45.14 12.83
C GLU A 119 -8.82 44.36 12.35
N ALA A 120 -7.84 45.08 11.79
CA ALA A 120 -6.56 44.54 11.37
C ALA A 120 -5.72 44.09 12.59
N ARG A 121 -5.84 42.84 13.01
CA ARG A 121 -4.94 42.25 14.02
C ARG A 121 -3.63 41.79 13.38
N SER A 122 -2.49 41.80 14.07
CA SER A 122 -1.26 41.16 13.56
C SER A 122 -1.26 39.67 13.88
N CYS A 123 -1.01 38.81 12.89
CA CYS A 123 -0.73 37.39 13.08
C CYS A 123 0.77 37.17 12.90
N ARG A 124 1.56 37.41 13.95
CA ARG A 124 3.01 37.15 13.93
C ARG A 124 3.35 35.74 14.42
N ASP A 125 2.57 35.20 15.36
CA ASP A 125 2.77 33.87 15.92
C ASP A 125 1.85 32.86 15.22
N GLY A 126 2.43 31.93 14.45
CA GLY A 126 1.74 31.06 13.48
C GLY A 126 0.79 30.01 14.05
N ASP A 127 0.63 29.93 15.38
CA ASP A 127 0.08 28.74 16.05
C ASP A 127 -1.37 28.88 16.58
N THR A 128 -2.03 30.03 16.36
CA THR A 128 -3.45 30.16 16.74
C THR A 128 -4.36 29.75 15.59
N ARG A 129 -5.30 28.82 15.84
CA ARG A 129 -6.37 28.43 14.89
C ARG A 129 -7.12 29.63 14.31
N GLU A 130 -7.18 30.73 15.06
CA GLU A 130 -7.80 31.99 14.63
C GLU A 130 -7.09 32.67 13.46
N CYS A 131 -5.76 32.60 13.37
CA CYS A 131 -5.01 33.25 12.31
C CYS A 131 -5.24 32.63 10.93
N TRP A 132 -5.73 31.39 10.89
CA TRP A 132 -6.03 30.66 9.66
C TRP A 132 -7.46 30.84 9.16
N ARG A 133 -8.26 31.70 9.80
CA ARG A 133 -9.57 32.15 9.30
C ARG A 133 -9.42 33.40 8.42
N TRP A 134 -10.24 33.52 7.40
CA TRP A 134 -10.29 34.73 6.58
C TRP A 134 -10.88 35.89 7.37
N ARG A 135 -10.14 37.01 7.43
CA ARG A 135 -10.59 38.25 8.07
C ARG A 135 -10.57 39.40 7.07
N ALA A 136 -11.60 40.24 7.09
CA ALA A 136 -11.73 41.41 6.23
C ALA A 136 -11.87 42.71 7.04
N TRP A 137 -11.33 43.80 6.49
CA TRP A 137 -11.48 45.15 7.03
C TRP A 137 -11.45 46.21 5.92
N ALA A 138 -12.02 47.39 6.20
CA ALA A 138 -11.89 48.54 5.31
C ALA A 138 -10.52 49.20 5.52
N ALA A 139 -9.72 49.32 4.47
CA ALA A 139 -8.44 50.05 4.52
C ALA A 139 -8.62 51.54 4.17
N ASP A 140 -9.57 51.85 3.30
CA ASP A 140 -10.04 53.19 2.98
C ASP A 140 -11.47 53.12 2.44
N THR A 141 -12.03 54.26 2.02
CA THR A 141 -13.42 54.38 1.52
C THR A 141 -13.71 53.54 0.27
N HIS A 142 -12.70 53.02 -0.41
CA HIS A 142 -12.84 52.29 -1.67
C HIS A 142 -11.99 51.01 -1.71
N THR A 143 -11.44 50.59 -0.58
CA THR A 143 -10.52 49.45 -0.52
C THR A 143 -10.84 48.57 0.67
N VAL A 144 -11.12 47.30 0.40
CA VAL A 144 -11.29 46.25 1.42
C VAL A 144 -10.07 45.35 1.37
N MET A 145 -9.49 45.06 2.53
CA MET A 145 -8.38 44.13 2.67
C MET A 145 -8.87 42.85 3.32
N LEU A 146 -8.35 41.71 2.85
CA LEU A 146 -8.56 40.42 3.48
C LEU A 146 -7.21 39.76 3.77
N ARG A 147 -7.15 38.97 4.84
CA ARG A 147 -5.96 38.21 5.19
C ARG A 147 -6.31 36.85 5.79
N ARG A 148 -5.42 35.89 5.57
CA ARG A 148 -5.39 34.56 6.18
C ARG A 148 -3.93 34.13 6.41
N GLY A 149 -3.65 33.54 7.56
CA GLY A 149 -2.33 33.04 7.93
C GLY A 149 -1.38 34.12 8.47
N PRO A 150 -0.23 33.71 9.04
CA PRO A 150 0.85 34.62 9.41
C PRO A 150 1.60 35.10 8.15
N TRP A 151 2.08 36.34 8.15
CA TRP A 151 2.85 36.92 7.03
C TRP A 151 4.23 37.37 7.50
N MET A 152 5.28 36.87 6.87
CA MET A 152 6.67 37.18 7.20
C MET A 152 7.22 38.22 6.21
N SER A 153 7.41 39.45 6.66
CA SER A 153 7.70 40.61 5.80
C SER A 153 9.18 40.82 5.45
N GLU A 154 10.08 39.94 5.90
CA GLU A 154 11.54 40.14 5.78
C GLU A 154 12.14 39.61 4.46
N LEU A 155 11.35 38.94 3.62
CA LEU A 155 11.81 38.33 2.37
C LEU A 155 11.52 39.23 1.17
N GLU A 156 12.41 39.24 0.17
CA GLU A 156 12.11 39.80 -1.15
C GLU A 156 11.23 38.83 -1.95
N GLY A 157 10.08 39.29 -2.43
CA GLY A 157 9.13 38.48 -3.18
C GLY A 157 8.81 39.03 -4.58
N VAL A 158 7.80 38.43 -5.22
CA VAL A 158 7.40 38.77 -6.60
C VAL A 158 6.43 39.96 -6.68
N GLU A 159 6.04 40.56 -5.56
CA GLU A 159 5.07 41.68 -5.52
C GLU A 159 5.55 42.91 -6.31
N ARG A 160 6.86 43.21 -6.27
CA ARG A 160 7.46 44.31 -7.05
C ARG A 160 7.36 44.04 -8.55
N ARG A 161 7.58 42.79 -8.99
CA ARG A 161 7.44 42.37 -10.39
C ARG A 161 5.99 42.52 -10.85
N CYS A 162 5.04 42.05 -10.06
CA CYS A 162 3.60 42.24 -10.26
C CYS A 162 3.20 43.71 -10.48
N ALA A 163 3.70 44.62 -9.64
CA ALA A 163 3.45 46.06 -9.76
C ALA A 163 4.15 46.69 -10.98
N GLN A 164 5.25 46.11 -11.47
CA GLN A 164 5.88 46.51 -12.74
C GLN A 164 5.08 46.00 -13.94
N LEU A 165 4.63 44.74 -13.91
CA LEU A 165 3.77 44.16 -14.93
C LEU A 165 2.48 44.97 -15.11
N ALA A 166 1.81 45.33 -14.01
CA ALA A 166 0.59 46.14 -14.07
C ALA A 166 0.79 47.54 -14.69
N ARG A 167 2.01 48.10 -14.58
CA ARG A 167 2.37 49.38 -15.21
C ARG A 167 2.62 49.23 -16.71
N ARG A 168 3.32 48.17 -17.12
CA ARG A 168 3.67 47.87 -18.52
C ARG A 168 2.47 47.38 -19.33
N HIS A 169 1.59 46.58 -18.73
CA HIS A 169 0.46 45.93 -19.38
C HIS A 169 -0.87 46.45 -18.83
N ARG A 170 -1.26 47.64 -19.30
CA ARG A 170 -2.46 48.35 -18.83
C ARG A 170 -3.77 47.74 -19.33
N ASP A 171 -3.70 46.98 -20.40
CA ASP A 171 -4.79 46.30 -21.10
C ASP A 171 -5.06 44.87 -20.60
N ALA A 172 -4.14 44.29 -19.81
CA ALA A 172 -4.33 42.95 -19.27
C ALA A 172 -5.53 42.86 -18.31
N LEU A 173 -6.39 41.86 -18.51
CA LEU A 173 -7.48 41.55 -17.58
C LEU A 173 -6.93 40.95 -16.29
N GLU A 174 -5.90 40.11 -16.39
CA GLU A 174 -5.22 39.51 -15.26
C GLU A 174 -3.70 39.45 -15.48
N LEU A 175 -2.94 39.64 -14.41
CA LEU A 175 -1.48 39.55 -14.38
C LEU A 175 -1.07 38.66 -13.21
N THR A 176 -0.13 37.76 -13.44
CA THR A 176 0.42 36.87 -12.42
C THR A 176 1.93 36.94 -12.46
N ALA A 177 2.55 36.98 -11.29
CA ALA A 177 3.96 36.67 -11.12
C ALA A 177 4.08 35.59 -10.04
N ARG A 178 4.90 34.57 -10.26
CA ARG A 178 5.13 33.49 -9.29
C ARG A 178 6.58 33.06 -9.29
N ARG A 179 7.07 32.73 -8.10
CA ARG A 179 8.32 32.04 -7.83
C ARG A 179 7.96 30.60 -7.48
N SER A 180 8.34 29.65 -8.32
CA SER A 180 8.09 28.23 -8.05
C SER A 180 9.35 27.58 -7.49
N GLY A 181 9.42 27.45 -6.17
CA GLY A 181 10.33 26.51 -5.50
C GLY A 181 9.67 25.13 -5.44
N GLY A 182 10.36 24.09 -5.90
CA GLY A 182 9.78 22.76 -6.09
C GLY A 182 9.13 22.17 -4.84
N ALA A 183 7.81 21.94 -4.89
CA ALA A 183 7.19 20.87 -4.13
C ALA A 183 7.37 19.56 -4.92
N PHE A 184 7.86 18.54 -4.23
CA PHE A 184 8.21 17.22 -4.74
C PHE A 184 7.12 16.61 -5.63
N VAL A 185 7.51 16.19 -6.83
CA VAL A 185 6.84 15.12 -7.57
C VAL A 185 7.92 14.09 -7.86
N ALA A 186 7.86 12.97 -7.14
CA ALA A 186 8.65 11.74 -7.29
C ALA A 186 10.20 11.88 -7.31
N ASP A 187 10.81 11.69 -6.12
CA ASP A 187 12.11 11.07 -5.81
C ASP A 187 13.42 11.33 -6.61
N ALA A 188 13.50 12.16 -7.66
CA ALA A 188 14.72 12.18 -8.48
C ALA A 188 15.58 13.44 -8.46
N LEU A 189 15.06 14.68 -8.40
CA LEU A 189 15.90 15.89 -8.49
C LEU A 189 15.31 17.12 -7.78
N PRO A 190 16.13 17.97 -7.11
CA PRO A 190 15.69 19.28 -6.66
C PRO A 190 15.35 20.15 -7.87
N ARG A 191 14.09 20.62 -7.97
CA ARG A 191 13.73 21.59 -9.02
C ARG A 191 14.38 22.93 -8.70
N PRO A 192 15.16 23.51 -9.64
CA PRO A 192 15.64 24.87 -9.48
C PRO A 192 14.47 25.85 -9.41
N GLU A 193 14.67 26.93 -8.68
CA GLU A 193 13.68 27.98 -8.54
C GLU A 193 13.49 28.68 -9.90
N VAL A 194 12.27 28.66 -10.42
CA VAL A 194 11.91 29.36 -11.65
C VAL A 194 10.96 30.50 -11.36
N THR A 195 11.14 31.62 -12.06
CA THR A 195 10.19 32.72 -12.05
C THR A 195 9.31 32.64 -13.29
N ALA A 196 7.99 32.69 -13.08
CA ALA A 196 7.02 32.70 -14.16
C ALA A 196 6.11 33.93 -14.06
N GLU A 197 5.84 34.53 -15.21
CA GLU A 197 4.94 35.65 -15.39
C GLU A 197 3.84 35.24 -16.37
N ALA A 198 2.58 35.52 -16.05
CA ALA A 198 1.47 35.23 -16.94
C ALA A 198 0.56 36.46 -17.10
N LEU A 199 0.04 36.64 -18.31
CA LEU A 199 -0.86 37.70 -18.71
C LEU A 199 -2.11 37.09 -19.32
N LEU A 200 -3.27 37.55 -18.89
CA LEU A 200 -4.53 37.27 -19.55
C LEU A 200 -5.04 38.55 -20.19
N LEU A 201 -5.02 38.58 -21.52
CA LEU A 201 -5.32 39.74 -22.35
C LEU A 201 -6.70 39.57 -23.03
N PRO A 202 -7.45 40.66 -23.21
CA PRO A 202 -8.68 40.61 -23.99
C PRO A 202 -8.35 40.44 -25.48
N SER A 203 -9.18 39.71 -26.22
CA SER A 203 -9.13 39.63 -27.68
C SER A 203 -10.52 39.92 -28.26
N ALA A 204 -10.60 40.17 -29.58
CA ALA A 204 -11.86 40.53 -30.24
C ALA A 204 -12.97 39.47 -30.07
N ALA A 205 -12.60 38.19 -29.95
CA ALA A 205 -13.52 37.06 -29.88
C ALA A 205 -13.39 36.23 -28.60
N GLY A 206 -12.57 36.67 -27.62
CA GLY A 206 -12.26 35.87 -26.45
C GLY A 206 -11.08 36.40 -25.65
N LEU A 207 -10.15 35.51 -25.33
CA LEU A 207 -9.00 35.76 -24.48
C LEU A 207 -7.70 35.30 -25.14
N ARG A 208 -6.61 35.97 -24.78
CA ARG A 208 -5.26 35.53 -25.10
C ARG A 208 -4.47 35.40 -23.82
N TRP A 209 -3.91 34.24 -23.58
CA TRP A 209 -3.04 33.96 -22.45
C TRP A 209 -1.59 33.96 -22.94
N GLU A 210 -0.72 34.68 -22.24
CA GLU A 210 0.71 34.73 -22.50
C GLU A 210 1.46 34.38 -21.21
N GLU A 211 2.27 33.34 -21.20
CA GLU A 211 3.15 32.98 -20.08
C GLU A 211 4.61 33.04 -20.49
N ARG A 212 5.44 33.58 -19.59
CA ARG A 212 6.88 33.66 -19.71
C ARG A 212 7.51 32.98 -18.50
N ILE A 213 8.35 31.98 -18.72
CA ILE A 213 9.07 31.28 -17.66
C ILE A 213 10.56 31.51 -17.87
N GLU A 214 11.21 32.13 -16.89
CA GLU A 214 12.67 32.25 -16.81
C GLU A 214 13.23 30.89 -16.40
N LEU A 215 13.91 30.23 -17.32
CA LEU A 215 14.59 28.96 -17.10
C LEU A 215 15.94 29.23 -16.42
N PRO A 216 16.42 28.33 -15.55
CA PRO A 216 17.73 28.48 -14.94
C PRO A 216 18.83 28.40 -16.00
N GLU A 217 19.88 29.22 -15.88
CA GLU A 217 21.04 29.23 -16.79
C GLU A 217 21.73 27.86 -16.91
N THR A 218 21.52 26.97 -15.94
CA THR A 218 22.07 25.61 -15.90
C THR A 218 21.30 24.59 -16.74
N PHE A 219 20.14 24.94 -17.31
CA PHE A 219 19.37 24.00 -18.12
C PHE A 219 20.04 23.72 -19.46
N SER A 220 20.37 22.45 -19.71
CA SER A 220 20.69 22.02 -21.07
C SER A 220 19.43 22.08 -21.96
N PRO A 221 19.58 22.21 -23.30
CA PRO A 221 18.44 22.21 -24.23
C PRO A 221 17.52 21.00 -24.05
N ARG A 222 18.08 19.83 -23.71
CA ARG A 222 17.33 18.59 -23.47
C ARG A 222 16.56 18.60 -22.15
N GLU A 223 17.08 19.25 -21.11
CA GLU A 223 16.35 19.43 -19.84
C GLU A 223 15.24 20.47 -19.97
N ALA A 224 15.44 21.51 -20.80
CA ALA A 224 14.39 22.45 -21.17
C ALA A 224 13.25 21.75 -21.94
N GLU A 225 13.57 20.88 -22.90
CA GLU A 225 12.58 20.04 -23.58
C GLU A 225 11.85 19.08 -22.63
N LEU A 226 12.57 18.40 -21.72
CA LEU A 226 11.94 17.51 -20.75
C LEU A 226 11.03 18.26 -19.77
N PHE A 227 11.44 19.47 -19.36
CA PHE A 227 10.62 20.36 -18.55
C PHE A 227 9.36 20.79 -19.30
N LEU A 228 9.44 21.01 -20.63
CA LEU A 228 8.29 21.31 -21.48
C LEU A 228 7.33 20.14 -21.61
N ASP A 229 7.83 18.91 -21.77
CA ASP A 229 7.00 17.71 -21.82
C ASP A 229 6.29 17.49 -20.48
N VAL A 230 6.98 17.68 -19.36
CA VAL A 230 6.38 17.56 -18.03
C VAL A 230 5.40 18.70 -17.74
N ALA A 231 5.72 19.94 -18.12
CA ALA A 231 4.83 21.09 -17.93
C ALA A 231 3.60 21.04 -18.86
N SER A 232 3.71 20.42 -20.03
CA SER A 232 2.58 20.18 -20.93
C SER A 232 1.70 19.01 -20.49
N LEU A 233 2.29 17.94 -19.93
CA LEU A 233 1.57 16.80 -19.34
C LEU A 233 0.92 17.14 -17.99
N ALA A 234 1.51 18.04 -17.21
CA ALA A 234 0.92 18.59 -15.99
C ALA A 234 0.00 19.79 -16.24
N GLY A 235 -0.22 20.14 -17.52
CA GLY A 235 -1.04 21.28 -17.92
C GLY A 235 -2.51 21.09 -17.55
N ASP A 236 -3.05 22.09 -16.84
CA ASP A 236 -4.47 22.29 -16.56
C ASP A 236 -5.35 21.89 -17.76
N GLU A 237 -6.40 21.07 -17.53
CA GLU A 237 -7.39 20.69 -18.55
C GLU A 237 -7.96 21.92 -19.30
N THR A 238 -7.92 23.08 -18.64
CA THR A 238 -8.31 24.39 -19.18
C THR A 238 -7.46 24.86 -20.38
N LEU A 239 -6.18 24.52 -20.47
CA LEU A 239 -5.34 24.87 -21.64
C LEU A 239 -5.67 24.01 -22.87
N ALA A 240 -6.32 22.86 -22.70
CA ALA A 240 -6.78 22.03 -23.81
C ALA A 240 -7.93 22.68 -24.61
N ALA A 241 -8.64 23.63 -24.02
CA ALA A 241 -9.69 24.41 -24.67
C ALA A 241 -9.13 25.54 -25.58
N ALA A 242 -7.81 25.67 -25.71
CA ALA A 242 -7.19 26.70 -26.56
C ALA A 242 -7.42 26.39 -28.04
N SER A 243 -7.91 27.37 -28.80
CA SER A 243 -8.12 27.28 -30.25
C SER A 243 -6.81 27.36 -31.04
N ASP A 244 -5.80 28.04 -30.49
CA ASP A 244 -4.42 28.09 -30.99
C ASP A 244 -3.47 28.13 -29.80
N ARG A 245 -2.40 27.34 -29.85
CA ARG A 245 -1.35 27.31 -28.82
C ARG A 245 0.01 27.30 -29.50
N ARG A 246 0.89 28.20 -29.06
CA ARG A 246 2.25 28.34 -29.55
C ARG A 246 3.19 28.36 -28.37
N GLN A 247 4.27 27.61 -28.48
CA GLN A 247 5.37 27.63 -27.51
C GLN A 247 6.67 27.92 -28.25
N ARG A 248 7.49 28.77 -27.65
CA ARG A 248 8.78 29.18 -28.21
C ARG A 248 9.79 29.33 -27.09
N ILE A 249 11.01 28.83 -27.32
CA ILE A 249 12.15 29.08 -26.45
C ILE A 249 12.99 30.19 -27.08
N ARG A 250 13.32 31.23 -26.31
CA ARG A 250 14.21 32.32 -26.71
C ARG A 250 15.29 32.50 -25.65
N GLY A 251 16.45 31.89 -25.89
CA GLY A 251 17.52 31.84 -24.88
C GLY A 251 17.08 31.02 -23.67
N ASP A 252 17.08 31.66 -22.51
CA ASP A 252 16.67 31.14 -21.20
C ASP A 252 15.18 31.40 -20.90
N VAL A 253 14.40 31.93 -21.85
CA VAL A 253 12.97 32.21 -21.62
C VAL A 253 12.10 31.28 -22.46
N LEU A 254 11.18 30.58 -21.78
CA LEU A 254 10.07 29.91 -22.41
C LEU A 254 8.87 30.86 -22.51
N GLU A 255 8.39 31.09 -23.73
CA GLU A 255 7.18 31.86 -24.02
C GLU A 255 6.07 30.90 -24.49
N THR A 256 4.92 30.92 -23.82
CA THR A 256 3.70 30.26 -24.28
C THR A 256 2.63 31.30 -24.60
N GLU A 257 2.02 31.20 -25.77
CA GLU A 257 0.84 31.96 -26.17
C GLU A 257 -0.30 30.97 -26.41
N ALA A 258 -1.47 31.20 -25.81
CA ALA A 258 -2.69 30.45 -26.07
C ALA A 258 -3.85 31.41 -26.35
N ARG A 259 -4.73 31.02 -27.26
CA ARG A 259 -5.93 31.79 -27.63
C ARG A 259 -7.18 30.98 -27.36
N PHE A 260 -8.21 31.67 -26.88
CA PHE A 260 -9.48 31.06 -26.52
C PHE A 260 -10.62 31.89 -27.09
N HIS A 261 -11.60 31.25 -27.70
CA HIS A 261 -12.88 31.88 -28.01
C HIS A 261 -13.83 31.75 -26.83
N TRP A 262 -14.75 32.71 -26.67
CA TRP A 262 -15.74 32.65 -25.59
C TRP A 262 -16.62 31.39 -25.66
N ASP A 263 -17.00 30.98 -26.87
CA ASP A 263 -17.85 29.81 -27.10
C ASP A 263 -17.13 28.51 -26.72
N ASP A 264 -15.84 28.38 -27.07
CA ASP A 264 -15.02 27.22 -26.71
C ASP A 264 -14.85 27.09 -25.18
N LEU A 265 -14.64 28.22 -24.49
CA LEU A 265 -14.57 28.25 -23.03
C LEU A 265 -15.90 27.88 -22.37
N ALA A 266 -17.02 28.33 -22.94
CA ALA A 266 -18.34 27.98 -22.44
C ALA A 266 -18.62 26.47 -22.62
N LEU A 267 -18.28 25.90 -23.78
CA LEU A 267 -18.42 24.46 -24.04
C LEU A 267 -17.54 23.63 -23.10
N ALA A 268 -16.27 23.99 -22.93
CA ALA A 268 -15.37 23.32 -21.99
C ALA A 268 -15.92 23.35 -20.56
N ALA A 269 -16.52 24.49 -20.15
CA ALA A 269 -17.13 24.64 -18.84
C ALA A 269 -18.36 23.74 -18.63
N GLU A 270 -19.17 23.55 -19.66
CA GLU A 270 -20.33 22.65 -19.66
C GLU A 270 -19.91 21.17 -19.59
N ASP A 271 -18.89 20.78 -20.35
CA ASP A 271 -18.37 19.41 -20.36
C ASP A 271 -17.76 19.02 -19.02
N GLU A 272 -16.95 19.90 -18.41
CA GLU A 272 -16.41 19.67 -17.07
C GLU A 272 -17.53 19.52 -16.02
N ALA A 273 -18.59 20.35 -16.11
CA ALA A 273 -19.75 20.24 -15.24
C ALA A 273 -20.54 18.94 -15.48
N ARG A 274 -20.52 18.38 -16.69
CA ARG A 274 -21.12 17.08 -17.01
C ARG A 274 -20.29 15.94 -16.43
N VAL A 275 -18.96 16.00 -16.58
CA VAL A 275 -18.03 15.00 -16.01
C VAL A 275 -18.12 14.98 -14.49
N ARG A 276 -18.10 16.15 -13.83
CA ARG A 276 -18.25 16.23 -12.37
C ARG A 276 -19.59 15.67 -11.89
N ARG A 277 -20.68 15.92 -12.62
CA ARG A 277 -22.00 15.31 -12.33
C ARG A 277 -21.98 13.80 -12.49
N ALA A 278 -21.43 13.29 -13.60
CA ALA A 278 -21.31 11.86 -13.85
C ALA A 278 -20.44 11.15 -12.78
N LEU A 279 -19.33 11.76 -12.36
CA LEU A 279 -18.50 11.24 -11.27
C LEU A 279 -19.25 11.24 -9.93
N ALA A 280 -20.00 12.30 -9.63
CA ALA A 280 -20.80 12.37 -8.41
C ALA A 280 -21.96 11.35 -8.41
N GLU A 281 -22.59 11.11 -9.55
CA GLU A 281 -23.63 10.09 -9.74
C GLU A 281 -23.04 8.68 -9.62
N ALA A 282 -21.93 8.38 -10.31
CA ALA A 282 -21.23 7.11 -10.20
C ALA A 282 -20.74 6.82 -8.76
N ALA A 283 -20.33 7.86 -8.03
CA ALA A 283 -19.98 7.74 -6.62
C ALA A 283 -21.20 7.42 -5.74
N ARG A 284 -22.39 7.95 -6.06
CA ARG A 284 -23.64 7.64 -5.34
C ARG A 284 -24.11 6.21 -5.59
N ASP A 285 -24.02 5.73 -6.83
CA ASP A 285 -24.44 4.37 -7.20
C ASP A 285 -23.55 3.27 -6.57
N ARG A 286 -22.35 3.64 -6.11
CA ARG A 286 -21.42 2.77 -5.37
C ARG A 286 -21.60 2.78 -3.85
N LEU A 287 -22.55 3.55 -3.33
CA LEU A 287 -22.83 3.55 -1.89
C LEU A 287 -23.81 2.42 -1.54
N PRO A 288 -23.53 1.62 -0.50
CA PRO A 288 -24.48 0.61 -0.06
C PRO A 288 -25.75 1.28 0.48
N LEU A 289 -26.90 0.73 0.10
CA LEU A 289 -28.20 1.21 0.57
C LEU A 289 -28.33 1.01 2.09
N PRO A 290 -29.10 1.86 2.81
CA PRO A 290 -29.47 1.59 4.19
C PRO A 290 -30.04 0.19 4.33
N VAL A 291 -29.66 -0.53 5.40
CA VAL A 291 -29.99 -1.96 5.56
C VAL A 291 -31.50 -2.17 5.42
N GLU A 292 -32.30 -1.29 6.02
CA GLU A 292 -33.76 -1.28 6.04
C GLU A 292 -34.38 -1.25 4.64
N GLN A 293 -33.70 -0.61 3.68
CA GLN A 293 -34.17 -0.41 2.31
C GLN A 293 -33.77 -1.57 1.37
N VAL A 294 -32.91 -2.48 1.81
CA VAL A 294 -32.50 -3.63 1.00
C VAL A 294 -33.61 -4.68 0.97
N SER A 295 -34.06 -5.04 -0.24
CA SER A 295 -35.04 -6.12 -0.45
C SER A 295 -34.39 -7.48 -0.25
N VAL A 296 -34.43 -7.99 0.99
CA VAL A 296 -33.79 -9.26 1.37
C VAL A 296 -34.44 -10.50 0.75
N SER A 297 -35.65 -10.37 0.19
CA SER A 297 -36.32 -11.46 -0.54
C SER A 297 -35.64 -11.77 -1.89
N ASN A 298 -34.94 -10.81 -2.49
CA ASN A 298 -34.19 -11.01 -3.72
C ASN A 298 -32.71 -11.27 -3.40
N LEU A 299 -32.25 -12.50 -3.62
CA LEU A 299 -30.88 -12.91 -3.31
C LEU A 299 -29.83 -12.13 -4.12
N GLU A 300 -30.08 -11.82 -5.40
CA GLU A 300 -29.13 -11.08 -6.24
C GLU A 300 -28.88 -9.67 -5.68
N VAL A 301 -29.96 -9.00 -5.25
CA VAL A 301 -29.87 -7.68 -4.59
C VAL A 301 -29.05 -7.77 -3.30
N VAL A 302 -29.27 -8.81 -2.49
CA VAL A 302 -28.48 -9.04 -1.27
C VAL A 302 -27.01 -9.26 -1.60
N LEU A 303 -26.69 -10.09 -2.60
CA LEU A 303 -25.31 -10.37 -3.00
C LEU A 303 -24.60 -9.13 -3.55
N ALA A 304 -25.29 -8.29 -4.32
CA ALA A 304 -24.75 -7.00 -4.77
C ALA A 304 -24.46 -6.06 -3.59
N GLN A 305 -25.38 -5.96 -2.63
CA GLN A 305 -25.18 -5.14 -1.43
C GLN A 305 -24.10 -5.71 -0.50
N LEU A 306 -23.95 -7.03 -0.44
CA LEU A 306 -22.86 -7.70 0.26
C LEU A 306 -21.49 -7.29 -0.34
N ALA A 307 -21.35 -7.31 -1.66
CA ALA A 307 -20.10 -6.90 -2.33
C ALA A 307 -19.73 -5.45 -1.99
N LEU A 308 -20.66 -4.50 -2.18
CA LEU A 308 -20.44 -3.07 -1.87
C LEU A 308 -20.06 -2.85 -0.41
N ARG A 309 -20.69 -3.57 0.54
CA ARG A 309 -20.38 -3.44 1.97
C ARG A 309 -19.04 -4.08 2.35
N ARG A 310 -18.61 -5.14 1.67
CA ARG A 310 -17.26 -5.71 1.85
C ARG A 310 -16.19 -4.75 1.34
N GLU A 311 -16.40 -4.10 0.20
CA GLU A 311 -15.52 -3.04 -0.30
C GLU A 311 -15.43 -1.87 0.69
N GLN A 312 -16.57 -1.42 1.24
CA GLN A 312 -16.60 -0.39 2.26
C GLN A 312 -15.85 -0.79 3.54
N LEU A 313 -16.00 -2.05 3.99
CA LEU A 313 -15.28 -2.59 5.14
C LEU A 313 -13.76 -2.63 4.89
N ALA A 314 -13.33 -3.03 3.69
CA ALA A 314 -11.92 -3.07 3.29
C ALA A 314 -11.31 -1.67 3.13
N ALA A 315 -12.08 -0.70 2.65
CA ALA A 315 -11.66 0.69 2.47
C ALA A 315 -11.65 1.52 3.78
N ALA A 316 -12.12 0.95 4.90
CA ALA A 316 -12.18 1.65 6.17
C ALA A 316 -10.78 1.95 6.73
N SER A 317 -10.43 3.24 6.82
CA SER A 317 -9.11 3.72 7.25
C SER A 317 -8.91 3.77 8.76
N SER A 318 -9.98 3.69 9.55
CA SER A 318 -9.92 3.66 11.02
C SER A 318 -10.64 2.45 11.60
N GLU A 319 -10.21 2.01 12.79
CA GLU A 319 -10.83 0.90 13.52
C GLU A 319 -12.31 1.16 13.80
N GLU A 320 -12.67 2.36 14.23
CA GLU A 320 -14.07 2.73 14.45
C GLU A 320 -14.91 2.66 13.16
N ALA A 321 -14.36 3.12 12.03
CA ALA A 321 -15.04 3.03 10.75
C ALA A 321 -15.23 1.57 10.31
N ARG A 322 -14.21 0.74 10.55
CA ARG A 322 -14.23 -0.70 10.29
C ARG A 322 -15.30 -1.41 11.13
N ILE A 323 -15.35 -1.15 12.44
CA ILE A 323 -16.38 -1.70 13.34
C ILE A 323 -17.79 -1.26 12.92
N ARG A 324 -17.98 0.02 12.56
CA ARG A 324 -19.29 0.51 12.06
C ARG A 324 -19.70 -0.19 10.76
N ALA A 325 -18.79 -0.32 9.80
CA ALA A 325 -19.05 -1.01 8.54
C ALA A 325 -19.38 -2.50 8.77
N ALA A 326 -18.62 -3.17 9.64
CA ALA A 326 -18.81 -4.56 10.02
C ALA A 326 -20.19 -4.79 10.66
N ARG A 327 -20.60 -3.95 11.62
CA ARG A 327 -21.94 -4.02 12.24
C ARG A 327 -23.07 -3.81 11.22
N GLY A 328 -22.90 -2.86 10.29
CA GLY A 328 -23.87 -2.65 9.21
C GLY A 328 -23.99 -3.86 8.28
N LEU A 329 -22.87 -4.53 8.00
CA LEU A 329 -22.84 -5.76 7.21
C LEU A 329 -23.49 -6.94 7.96
N VAL A 330 -23.22 -7.11 9.25
CA VAL A 330 -23.88 -8.12 10.11
C VAL A 330 -25.40 -7.91 10.14
N ALA A 331 -25.88 -6.67 10.24
CA ALA A 331 -27.31 -6.38 10.23
C ALA A 331 -28.00 -6.82 8.93
N LEU A 332 -27.37 -6.58 7.77
CA LEU A 332 -27.84 -7.08 6.48
C LEU A 332 -27.84 -8.62 6.45
N LEU A 333 -26.73 -9.25 6.83
CA LEU A 333 -26.54 -10.69 6.76
C LEU A 333 -27.50 -11.45 7.70
N ARG A 334 -27.75 -10.94 8.91
CA ARG A 334 -28.77 -11.47 9.84
C ARG A 334 -30.16 -11.47 9.20
N ARG A 335 -30.56 -10.37 8.55
CA ARG A 335 -31.87 -10.28 7.88
C ARG A 335 -31.94 -11.20 6.65
N ALA A 336 -30.90 -11.21 5.83
CA ALA A 336 -30.86 -12.04 4.62
C ALA A 336 -30.87 -13.54 4.94
N ARG A 337 -30.11 -14.00 5.93
CA ARG A 337 -30.07 -15.42 6.33
C ARG A 337 -31.38 -15.94 6.90
N ARG A 338 -32.24 -15.08 7.48
CA ARG A 338 -33.59 -15.50 7.89
C ARG A 338 -34.46 -15.90 6.70
N VAL A 339 -34.24 -15.27 5.55
CA VAL A 339 -34.98 -15.56 4.30
C VAL A 339 -34.28 -16.65 3.50
N HIS A 340 -32.95 -16.70 3.52
CA HIS A 340 -32.12 -17.64 2.76
C HIS A 340 -31.21 -18.46 3.70
N PRO A 341 -31.75 -19.31 4.58
CA PRO A 341 -30.99 -19.97 5.65
C PRO A 341 -29.90 -20.93 5.16
N GLY A 342 -30.12 -21.60 4.02
CA GLY A 342 -29.17 -22.55 3.43
C GLY A 342 -28.13 -21.94 2.50
N ASN A 343 -28.10 -20.60 2.34
CA ASN A 343 -27.15 -19.98 1.43
C ASN A 343 -25.75 -19.88 2.08
N GLU A 344 -24.83 -20.73 1.62
CA GLU A 344 -23.46 -20.80 2.16
C GLU A 344 -22.65 -19.51 1.98
N THR A 345 -22.85 -18.77 0.88
CA THR A 345 -22.14 -17.50 0.66
C THR A 345 -22.50 -16.47 1.72
N LEU A 346 -23.79 -16.34 2.06
CA LEU A 346 -24.27 -15.46 3.12
C LEU A 346 -23.81 -15.93 4.49
N ALA A 347 -23.86 -17.24 4.75
CA ALA A 347 -23.38 -17.81 6.01
C ALA A 347 -21.88 -17.55 6.19
N ARG A 348 -21.07 -17.76 5.15
CA ARG A 348 -19.60 -17.60 5.20
C ARG A 348 -19.24 -16.14 5.45
N ALA A 349 -19.85 -15.21 4.71
CA ALA A 349 -19.64 -13.79 4.94
C ALA A 349 -20.05 -13.36 6.36
N HIS A 350 -21.10 -13.95 6.93
CA HIS A 350 -21.54 -13.63 8.28
C HIS A 350 -20.60 -14.17 9.35
N PHE A 351 -20.14 -15.42 9.17
CA PHE A 351 -19.10 -16.02 10.00
C PHE A 351 -17.83 -15.18 10.01
N ASP A 352 -17.29 -14.85 8.83
CA ASP A 352 -16.02 -14.14 8.71
C ASP A 352 -16.07 -12.75 9.38
N VAL A 353 -17.19 -12.01 9.22
CA VAL A 353 -17.34 -10.66 9.81
C VAL A 353 -17.52 -10.69 11.33
N LEU A 354 -18.16 -11.74 11.87
CA LEU A 354 -18.31 -11.91 13.31
C LEU A 354 -16.98 -12.30 13.96
N LEU A 355 -16.24 -13.25 13.38
CA LEU A 355 -15.01 -13.76 13.97
C LEU A 355 -13.88 -12.72 13.99
N ASP A 356 -13.64 -12.05 12.86
CA ASP A 356 -12.44 -11.21 12.68
C ASP A 356 -12.68 -9.72 12.99
N PRO A 357 -13.48 -8.95 12.20
CA PRO A 357 -13.71 -7.54 12.48
C PRO A 357 -14.37 -7.22 13.82
N LEU A 358 -15.18 -8.12 14.37
CA LEU A 358 -15.97 -7.86 15.58
C LEU A 358 -15.51 -8.68 16.80
N GLY A 359 -14.82 -9.81 16.60
CA GLY A 359 -14.44 -10.71 17.70
C GLY A 359 -15.64 -11.37 18.40
N GLU A 360 -16.81 -11.42 17.76
CA GLU A 360 -18.05 -12.03 18.23
C GLU A 360 -18.04 -13.54 17.95
N ALA A 361 -17.08 -14.24 18.55
CA ALA A 361 -16.79 -15.65 18.25
C ALA A 361 -17.94 -16.62 18.60
N ALA A 362 -18.67 -16.37 19.68
CA ALA A 362 -19.83 -17.19 20.05
C ALA A 362 -20.92 -17.14 18.95
N ASP A 363 -21.26 -15.94 18.49
CA ASP A 363 -22.20 -15.73 17.38
C ASP A 363 -21.69 -16.39 16.09
N ALA A 364 -20.38 -16.32 15.80
CA ALA A 364 -19.80 -17.00 14.63
C ALA A 364 -19.97 -18.53 14.73
N ALA A 365 -19.77 -19.12 15.91
CA ALA A 365 -19.99 -20.55 16.15
C ALA A 365 -21.47 -20.93 15.96
N GLU A 366 -22.41 -20.07 16.35
CA GLU A 366 -23.84 -20.27 16.09
C GLU A 366 -24.16 -20.21 14.58
N VAL A 367 -23.53 -19.30 13.82
CA VAL A 367 -23.66 -19.25 12.36
C VAL A 367 -23.26 -20.58 11.73
N ALA A 368 -22.10 -21.12 12.11
CA ALA A 368 -21.60 -22.40 11.60
C ALA A 368 -22.49 -23.58 12.03
N THR A 369 -22.97 -23.58 13.27
CA THR A 369 -23.91 -24.60 13.78
C THR A 369 -25.22 -24.60 13.02
N ALA A 370 -25.81 -23.43 12.80
CA ALA A 370 -27.04 -23.29 12.01
C ALA A 370 -26.84 -23.75 10.57
N MET A 371 -25.66 -23.51 9.98
CA MET A 371 -25.36 -23.98 8.63
C MET A 371 -25.25 -25.50 8.57
N LEU A 372 -24.57 -26.14 9.53
CA LEU A 372 -24.52 -27.61 9.64
C LEU A 372 -25.92 -28.24 9.73
N GLY A 373 -26.84 -27.63 10.48
CA GLY A 373 -28.23 -28.09 10.58
C GLY A 373 -29.07 -27.89 9.31
N ALA A 374 -28.59 -27.09 8.34
CA ALA A 374 -29.22 -26.87 7.04
C ALA A 374 -28.51 -27.65 5.91
N GLU A 375 -27.69 -28.65 6.25
CA GLU A 375 -27.06 -29.61 5.34
C GLU A 375 -26.26 -28.94 4.20
N PRO A 376 -25.11 -28.31 4.52
CA PRO A 376 -24.29 -27.64 3.51
C PRO A 376 -23.65 -28.65 2.56
N VAL A 377 -23.17 -28.16 1.41
CA VAL A 377 -22.40 -28.96 0.45
C VAL A 377 -21.12 -29.50 1.09
N GLU A 378 -20.49 -28.72 1.96
CA GLU A 378 -19.22 -29.07 2.63
C GLU A 378 -19.36 -29.12 4.17
N PRO A 379 -19.99 -30.16 4.75
CA PRO A 379 -20.24 -30.24 6.19
C PRO A 379 -18.95 -30.26 7.03
N ALA A 380 -17.89 -30.92 6.54
CA ALA A 380 -16.60 -30.96 7.24
C ALA A 380 -15.95 -29.57 7.38
N SER A 381 -16.08 -28.73 6.35
CA SER A 381 -15.57 -27.34 6.34
C SER A 381 -16.30 -26.50 7.38
N TRP A 382 -17.63 -26.63 7.46
CA TRP A 382 -18.46 -25.93 8.44
C TRP A 382 -18.25 -26.42 9.88
N ALA A 383 -18.02 -27.73 10.07
CA ALA A 383 -17.66 -28.28 11.38
C ALA A 383 -16.33 -27.70 11.88
N ARG A 384 -15.33 -27.60 11.00
CA ARG A 384 -14.04 -26.96 11.32
C ARG A 384 -14.21 -25.48 11.67
N ARG A 385 -14.95 -24.71 10.87
CA ARG A 385 -15.26 -23.29 11.16
C ARG A 385 -15.96 -23.11 12.51
N ARG A 386 -16.90 -24.00 12.85
CA ARG A 386 -17.53 -23.99 14.18
C ARG A 386 -16.48 -24.13 15.28
N ARG A 387 -15.59 -25.11 15.17
CA ARG A 387 -14.53 -25.34 16.16
C ARG A 387 -13.52 -24.20 16.21
N GLU A 388 -13.15 -23.61 15.08
CA GLU A 388 -12.33 -22.41 15.00
C GLU A 388 -12.93 -21.26 15.80
N ALA A 389 -14.21 -20.96 15.58
CA ALA A 389 -14.90 -19.94 16.36
C ALA A 389 -14.96 -20.30 17.86
N LEU A 390 -15.23 -21.56 18.21
CA LEU A 390 -15.22 -22.01 19.61
C LEU A 390 -13.83 -21.92 20.26
N ALA A 391 -12.74 -22.02 19.49
CA ALA A 391 -11.38 -21.79 19.99
C ALA A 391 -11.14 -20.34 20.44
N HIS A 392 -11.92 -19.39 19.92
CA HIS A 392 -11.93 -18.00 20.41
C HIS A 392 -12.83 -17.80 21.63
N VAL A 393 -13.82 -18.69 21.84
CA VAL A 393 -14.70 -18.68 23.03
C VAL A 393 -13.97 -19.25 24.24
N GLY A 394 -13.38 -20.44 24.11
CA GLY A 394 -12.62 -21.07 25.19
C GLY A 394 -12.44 -22.59 25.05
N PRO A 395 -11.58 -23.18 25.89
CA PRO A 395 -11.18 -24.59 25.78
C PRO A 395 -12.31 -25.57 26.07
N GLU A 396 -13.22 -25.25 27.00
CA GLU A 396 -14.33 -26.14 27.36
C GLU A 396 -15.31 -26.32 26.18
N ALA A 397 -15.74 -25.21 25.58
CA ALA A 397 -16.64 -25.23 24.42
C ALA A 397 -16.01 -25.91 23.20
N LEU A 398 -14.70 -25.71 22.98
CA LEU A 398 -13.96 -26.38 21.93
C LEU A 398 -13.82 -27.89 22.19
N ALA A 399 -13.53 -28.30 23.44
CA ALA A 399 -13.38 -29.72 23.80
C ALA A 399 -14.64 -30.52 23.47
N GLU A 400 -15.82 -30.00 23.82
CA GLU A 400 -17.09 -30.64 23.49
C GLU A 400 -17.26 -30.81 21.98
N ALA A 401 -16.94 -29.78 21.19
CA ALA A 401 -17.08 -29.82 19.74
C ALA A 401 -16.07 -30.79 19.08
N LEU A 402 -14.84 -30.89 19.60
CA LEU A 402 -13.84 -31.85 19.11
C LEU A 402 -14.29 -33.30 19.32
N VAL A 403 -14.95 -33.62 20.44
CA VAL A 403 -15.52 -34.95 20.69
C VAL A 403 -16.73 -35.20 19.78
N ARG A 404 -17.64 -34.23 19.72
CA ARG A 404 -18.87 -34.32 18.92
C ARG A 404 -18.57 -34.58 17.43
N ASP A 405 -17.53 -33.95 16.92
CA ASP A 405 -17.11 -34.09 15.52
C ASP A 405 -16.08 -35.21 15.31
N GLU A 406 -15.86 -36.06 16.32
CA GLU A 406 -14.95 -37.21 16.27
C GLU A 406 -13.50 -36.85 15.88
N VAL A 407 -13.06 -35.62 16.15
CA VAL A 407 -11.70 -35.14 15.85
C VAL A 407 -10.70 -35.78 16.80
N VAL A 408 -11.06 -35.88 18.09
CA VAL A 408 -10.25 -36.51 19.13
C VAL A 408 -11.13 -37.33 20.08
N PRO A 409 -10.59 -38.39 20.71
CA PRO A 409 -11.31 -39.11 21.76
C PRO A 409 -11.61 -38.22 22.98
N ALA A 410 -12.71 -38.50 23.69
CA ALA A 410 -13.13 -37.74 24.87
C ALA A 410 -12.02 -37.57 25.93
N ALA A 411 -11.22 -38.60 26.17
CA ALA A 411 -10.12 -38.57 27.14
C ALA A 411 -9.01 -37.56 26.80
N ARG A 412 -8.93 -37.07 25.56
CA ARG A 412 -7.91 -36.10 25.10
C ARG A 412 -8.47 -34.74 24.72
N ALA A 413 -9.79 -34.57 24.75
CA ALA A 413 -10.45 -33.38 24.24
C ALA A 413 -10.07 -32.11 24.99
N GLU A 414 -10.02 -32.14 26.32
CA GLU A 414 -9.64 -30.98 27.13
C GLU A 414 -8.20 -30.53 26.84
N ALA A 415 -7.27 -31.49 26.80
CA ALA A 415 -5.86 -31.22 26.51
C ALA A 415 -5.67 -30.67 25.10
N ALA A 416 -6.36 -31.24 24.10
CA ALA A 416 -6.34 -30.78 22.71
C ALA A 416 -6.99 -29.40 22.55
N ALA A 417 -8.07 -29.12 23.29
CA ALA A 417 -8.77 -27.84 23.22
C ALA A 417 -7.99 -26.69 23.87
N ALA A 418 -7.48 -26.88 25.09
CA ALA A 418 -6.60 -25.90 25.76
C ALA A 418 -5.43 -25.49 24.86
N THR A 419 -4.92 -26.49 24.16
CA THR A 419 -3.87 -26.40 23.18
C THR A 419 -4.27 -25.62 21.91
N LEU A 420 -5.39 -25.96 21.27
CA LEU A 420 -5.84 -25.33 20.04
C LEU A 420 -6.29 -23.88 20.26
N VAL A 421 -6.86 -23.56 21.43
CA VAL A 421 -7.18 -22.17 21.85
C VAL A 421 -5.94 -21.28 21.87
N ALA A 422 -4.80 -21.83 22.31
CA ALA A 422 -3.53 -21.12 22.32
C ALA A 422 -2.97 -20.87 20.90
N LEU A 423 -3.48 -21.60 19.89
CA LEU A 423 -3.10 -21.51 18.49
C LEU A 423 -4.22 -21.00 17.57
N ARG A 424 -5.27 -20.36 18.11
CA ARG A 424 -6.45 -19.93 17.34
C ARG A 424 -6.15 -19.08 16.09
N GLY A 425 -5.06 -18.30 16.09
CA GLY A 425 -4.62 -17.54 14.90
C GLY A 425 -4.03 -18.39 13.76
N SER A 426 -3.92 -19.71 13.94
CA SER A 426 -3.48 -20.69 12.93
C SER A 426 -4.26 -21.98 13.10
N TYR A 427 -5.56 -21.85 13.43
CA TYR A 427 -6.41 -22.93 13.92
C TYR A 427 -6.47 -24.11 12.97
N GLU A 428 -6.76 -23.87 11.68
CA GLU A 428 -6.90 -24.95 10.69
C GLU A 428 -5.65 -25.84 10.62
N SER A 429 -4.47 -25.22 10.54
CA SER A 429 -3.20 -25.94 10.47
C SER A 429 -2.92 -26.71 11.77
N ALA A 430 -3.23 -26.11 12.92
CA ALA A 430 -3.05 -26.72 14.24
C ALA A 430 -3.99 -27.92 14.47
N GLU A 431 -5.27 -27.78 14.11
CA GLU A 431 -6.25 -28.86 14.18
C GLU A 431 -5.83 -30.02 13.25
N GLY A 432 -5.39 -29.72 12.03
CA GLY A 432 -4.89 -30.74 11.11
C GLY A 432 -3.72 -31.55 11.68
N ALA A 433 -2.81 -30.91 12.41
CA ALA A 433 -1.71 -31.61 13.07
C ALA A 433 -2.18 -32.50 14.24
N VAL A 434 -3.21 -32.08 14.98
CA VAL A 434 -3.85 -32.89 16.02
C VAL A 434 -4.56 -34.11 15.41
N VAL A 435 -5.32 -33.92 14.33
CA VAL A 435 -6.01 -35.00 13.60
C VAL A 435 -5.00 -36.07 13.14
N VAL A 436 -3.91 -35.63 12.52
CA VAL A 436 -2.85 -36.53 12.04
C VAL A 436 -2.15 -37.25 13.20
N ALA A 437 -2.00 -36.59 14.36
CA ALA A 437 -1.39 -37.21 15.53
C ALA A 437 -2.27 -38.32 16.12
N GLU A 438 -3.58 -38.13 16.17
CA GLU A 438 -4.54 -39.07 16.75
C GLU A 438 -4.82 -40.27 15.83
N ALA A 439 -4.98 -40.01 14.53
CA ALA A 439 -5.32 -41.02 13.54
C ALA A 439 -4.28 -41.05 12.40
N PRO A 440 -3.04 -41.52 12.66
CA PRO A 440 -2.01 -41.54 11.64
C PRO A 440 -2.48 -42.37 10.43
N PRO A 441 -2.24 -41.88 9.19
CA PRO A 441 -2.63 -42.57 7.96
C PRO A 441 -2.10 -44.01 7.88
N ALA A 442 -2.82 -44.89 7.19
CA ALA A 442 -2.51 -46.32 7.16
C ALA A 442 -1.09 -46.61 6.63
N GLU A 443 -0.62 -45.83 5.66
CA GLU A 443 0.71 -45.90 5.05
C GLU A 443 1.81 -45.63 6.10
N ALA A 444 1.56 -44.72 7.03
CA ALA A 444 2.50 -44.35 8.10
C ALA A 444 2.52 -45.35 9.27
N ARG A 445 1.53 -46.25 9.38
CA ARG A 445 1.46 -47.24 10.48
C ARG A 445 2.50 -48.35 10.33
N ARG A 446 2.94 -48.67 9.12
CA ARG A 446 3.84 -49.80 8.84
C ARG A 446 5.31 -49.38 8.84
N LEU A 447 5.90 -49.29 10.02
CA LEU A 447 7.34 -49.08 10.15
C LEU A 447 8.14 -50.33 9.72
N ARG A 448 9.28 -50.09 9.08
CA ARG A 448 10.23 -51.10 8.61
C ARG A 448 11.64 -50.68 9.00
N ARG A 449 12.55 -51.65 9.17
CA ARG A 449 13.96 -51.35 9.46
C ARG A 449 14.55 -50.41 8.40
N ALA A 450 15.12 -49.32 8.86
CA ALA A 450 15.86 -48.35 8.06
C ALA A 450 17.20 -48.09 8.74
N ARG A 451 18.20 -47.68 7.97
CA ARG A 451 19.51 -47.24 8.47
C ARG A 451 19.88 -45.98 7.71
N GLY A 452 20.41 -45.00 8.42
CA GLY A 452 20.78 -43.70 7.88
C GLY A 452 20.90 -42.68 9.00
N SER A 453 21.57 -41.57 8.71
CA SER A 453 21.75 -40.48 9.66
C SER A 453 21.35 -39.17 9.00
N LEU A 454 20.32 -38.52 9.52
CA LEU A 454 19.76 -37.29 8.96
C LEU A 454 20.09 -36.09 9.86
N PRO A 455 20.58 -34.95 9.32
CA PRO A 455 20.81 -33.75 10.13
C PRO A 455 19.49 -33.21 10.68
N LEU A 456 19.44 -32.92 11.99
CA LEU A 456 18.24 -32.31 12.61
C LEU A 456 17.96 -30.92 12.06
N ALA A 457 19.02 -30.19 11.71
CA ALA A 457 18.96 -28.85 11.12
C ALA A 457 18.32 -28.81 9.72
N THR A 458 18.06 -29.95 9.08
CA THR A 458 17.36 -30.00 7.77
C THR A 458 16.33 -31.12 7.68
N LEU A 459 16.01 -31.77 8.79
CA LEU A 459 15.21 -32.98 8.80
C LEU A 459 13.80 -32.76 8.25
N LEU A 460 13.08 -31.74 8.74
CA LEU A 460 11.71 -31.47 8.29
C LEU A 460 11.71 -31.06 6.81
N GLU A 461 12.64 -30.20 6.41
CA GLU A 461 12.78 -29.76 5.02
C GLU A 461 13.11 -30.93 4.07
N THR A 462 14.00 -31.84 4.50
CA THR A 462 14.34 -33.06 3.75
C THR A 462 13.10 -33.93 3.54
N LEU A 463 12.29 -34.16 4.57
CA LEU A 463 11.10 -35.01 4.48
C LEU A 463 10.02 -34.39 3.60
N VAL A 464 9.80 -33.08 3.73
CA VAL A 464 8.87 -32.35 2.87
C VAL A 464 9.32 -32.42 1.42
N ALA A 465 10.61 -32.22 1.12
CA ALA A 465 11.12 -32.27 -0.25
C ALA A 465 11.04 -33.68 -0.88
N LEU A 466 11.09 -34.75 -0.07
CA LEU A 466 10.85 -36.12 -0.55
C LEU A 466 9.37 -36.42 -0.85
N LEU A 467 8.45 -35.70 -0.19
CA LEU A 467 7.01 -35.88 -0.33
C LEU A 467 6.38 -34.93 -1.37
N ASP A 468 6.95 -33.76 -1.58
CA ASP A 468 6.38 -32.69 -2.41
C ASP A 468 6.49 -32.98 -3.92
N GLN A 469 5.34 -32.98 -4.61
CA GLN A 469 5.22 -33.15 -6.06
C GLN A 469 5.01 -31.83 -6.84
N GLY A 470 5.11 -30.67 -6.18
CA GLY A 470 5.29 -29.37 -6.86
C GLY A 470 4.17 -28.35 -6.69
N ALA A 471 3.18 -28.59 -5.84
CA ALA A 471 2.14 -27.60 -5.53
C ALA A 471 2.18 -27.22 -4.04
N ALA A 472 1.64 -26.04 -3.69
CA ALA A 472 1.56 -25.61 -2.30
C ALA A 472 0.73 -26.62 -1.48
N ARG A 473 1.25 -27.02 -0.32
CA ARG A 473 0.65 -28.02 0.58
C ARG A 473 0.76 -27.56 2.02
N ASN A 474 -0.23 -27.93 2.83
CA ASN A 474 -0.14 -27.88 4.28
C ASN A 474 0.81 -28.99 4.75
N VAL A 475 1.76 -28.63 5.62
CA VAL A 475 2.70 -29.55 6.26
C VAL A 475 2.24 -29.76 7.69
N HIS A 476 2.01 -30.99 8.09
CA HIS A 476 1.71 -31.36 9.48
C HIS A 476 2.83 -32.25 10.02
N ALA A 477 3.49 -31.83 11.10
CA ALA A 477 4.56 -32.57 11.73
C ALA A 477 4.17 -32.98 13.15
N VAL A 478 4.37 -34.24 13.50
CA VAL A 478 4.09 -34.82 14.82
C VAL A 478 5.35 -35.54 15.30
N LEU A 479 5.91 -35.06 16.40
CA LEU A 479 7.11 -35.58 17.04
C LEU A 479 6.73 -36.17 18.39
N ARG A 480 7.03 -37.45 18.62
CA ARG A 480 6.95 -38.10 19.93
C ARG A 480 8.34 -38.48 20.39
N THR A 481 8.65 -38.26 21.65
CA THR A 481 9.98 -38.55 22.21
C THR A 481 9.93 -38.88 23.70
N ASP A 482 10.90 -39.65 24.18
CA ASP A 482 11.12 -39.86 25.62
C ASP A 482 11.93 -38.73 26.28
N ALA A 483 12.51 -37.81 25.49
CA ALA A 483 13.15 -36.62 26.01
C ALA A 483 12.13 -35.78 26.80
N ALA A 484 12.56 -35.26 27.95
CA ALA A 484 11.74 -34.38 28.77
C ALA A 484 11.67 -32.99 28.13
N LEU A 485 10.61 -32.75 27.36
CA LEU A 485 10.37 -31.46 26.72
C LEU A 485 9.35 -30.68 27.53
N GLU A 486 9.54 -29.36 27.61
CA GLU A 486 8.55 -28.49 28.24
C GLU A 486 7.23 -28.51 27.46
N PRO A 487 6.08 -28.73 28.13
CA PRO A 487 4.76 -28.53 27.55
C PRO A 487 4.49 -27.05 27.23
N GLY A 488 3.51 -26.81 26.35
CA GLY A 488 2.99 -25.49 26.03
C GLY A 488 3.23 -25.07 24.58
N VAL A 489 2.84 -23.83 24.27
CA VAL A 489 3.04 -23.22 22.96
C VAL A 489 4.39 -22.51 22.93
N ARG A 490 5.16 -22.81 21.89
CA ARG A 490 6.39 -22.10 21.56
C ARG A 490 6.19 -21.36 20.26
N ASP A 491 6.10 -20.04 20.36
CA ASP A 491 6.06 -19.13 19.22
C ASP A 491 7.49 -18.70 18.89
N THR A 492 7.88 -18.88 17.64
CA THR A 492 9.07 -18.26 17.06
C THR A 492 8.61 -17.25 16.03
N SER A 493 9.46 -16.25 15.71
CA SER A 493 9.16 -15.26 14.67
C SER A 493 8.83 -15.87 13.30
N ALA A 494 9.07 -17.17 13.11
CA ALA A 494 8.85 -17.90 11.88
C ALA A 494 8.25 -19.31 12.12
N GLY A 495 7.46 -19.56 13.17
CA GLY A 495 6.86 -20.89 13.35
C GLY A 495 6.31 -21.16 14.74
N ARG A 496 5.23 -21.95 14.82
CA ARG A 496 4.57 -22.31 16.07
C ARG A 496 4.60 -23.82 16.29
N VAL A 497 5.07 -24.22 17.46
CA VAL A 497 5.11 -25.61 17.89
C VAL A 497 4.41 -25.74 19.22
N LEU A 498 3.70 -26.83 19.37
CA LEU A 498 2.86 -27.12 20.50
C LEU A 498 3.32 -28.41 21.14
N GLY A 499 3.59 -28.40 22.44
CA GLY A 499 4.05 -29.56 23.19
C GLY A 499 3.12 -29.97 24.34
N TRP A 500 3.00 -31.27 24.59
CA TRP A 500 2.37 -31.82 25.80
C TRP A 500 3.05 -33.11 26.23
N ARG A 501 2.67 -33.66 27.38
CA ARG A 501 3.14 -34.98 27.85
C ARG A 501 2.05 -36.03 27.69
N GLU A 502 2.48 -37.21 27.26
CA GLU A 502 1.69 -38.42 27.12
C GLU A 502 2.34 -39.54 27.95
N GLY A 503 1.92 -39.66 29.21
CA GLY A 503 2.64 -40.47 30.18
C GLY A 503 4.09 -39.97 30.34
N ASP A 504 5.05 -40.86 30.11
CA ASP A 504 6.48 -40.53 30.19
C ASP A 504 7.01 -39.82 28.93
N ALA A 505 6.28 -39.90 27.80
CA ALA A 505 6.69 -39.31 26.54
C ALA A 505 6.28 -37.83 26.44
N SER A 506 7.06 -37.06 25.70
CA SER A 506 6.71 -35.73 25.23
C SER A 506 6.24 -35.79 23.78
N VAL A 507 5.17 -35.09 23.46
CA VAL A 507 4.66 -34.92 22.09
C VAL A 507 4.81 -33.46 21.71
N ARG A 508 5.27 -33.21 20.49
CA ARG A 508 5.20 -31.90 19.84
C ARG A 508 4.52 -32.02 18.49
N VAL A 509 3.64 -31.08 18.19
CA VAL A 509 3.06 -30.96 16.85
C VAL A 509 3.27 -29.57 16.31
N ALA A 510 3.35 -29.50 14.98
CA ALA A 510 3.52 -28.26 14.28
C ALA A 510 2.84 -28.33 12.93
N ALA A 511 2.50 -27.17 12.39
CA ALA A 511 2.01 -27.07 11.03
C ALA A 511 2.62 -25.87 10.31
N SER A 512 2.80 -26.01 9.01
CA SER A 512 3.40 -25.04 8.10
C SER A 512 2.80 -25.21 6.70
N TRP A 513 3.32 -24.51 5.69
CA TRP A 513 3.01 -24.80 4.29
C TRP A 513 4.28 -24.75 3.43
N THR A 514 4.29 -25.52 2.34
CA THR A 514 5.48 -25.72 1.49
C THR A 514 5.95 -24.45 0.76
N GLY A 515 5.09 -23.44 0.64
CA GLY A 515 5.40 -22.13 0.05
C GLY A 515 5.96 -21.06 1.01
N ALA A 516 6.10 -21.34 2.32
CA ALA A 516 6.76 -20.43 3.27
C ALA A 516 7.98 -21.11 3.89
N THR A 517 9.09 -21.13 3.14
CA THR A 517 10.35 -21.74 3.55
C THR A 517 10.85 -21.23 4.90
N ASP A 518 10.74 -19.92 5.17
CA ASP A 518 11.12 -19.35 6.47
C ASP A 518 10.28 -19.92 7.60
N PHE A 519 8.98 -20.13 7.34
CA PHE A 519 8.06 -20.67 8.33
C PHE A 519 8.32 -22.16 8.62
N LEU A 520 8.67 -22.92 7.58
CA LEU A 520 9.09 -24.32 7.71
C LEU A 520 10.38 -24.44 8.53
N ARG A 521 11.34 -23.53 8.33
CA ARG A 521 12.61 -23.49 9.08
C ARG A 521 12.42 -23.12 10.54
N GLY A 522 11.63 -22.09 10.84
CA GLY A 522 11.30 -21.74 12.23
C GLY A 522 10.57 -22.88 12.94
N THR A 523 9.63 -23.52 12.24
CA THR A 523 8.94 -24.72 12.71
C THR A 523 9.91 -25.86 13.04
N GLN A 524 10.86 -26.16 12.15
CA GLN A 524 11.85 -27.20 12.36
C GLN A 524 12.72 -26.96 13.61
N ARG A 525 13.25 -25.74 13.76
CA ARG A 525 14.06 -25.37 14.93
C ARG A 525 13.28 -25.50 16.22
N ALA A 526 12.03 -25.07 16.23
CA ALA A 526 11.16 -25.17 17.39
C ALA A 526 10.79 -26.63 17.71
N LEU A 527 10.58 -27.46 16.69
CA LEU A 527 10.18 -28.87 16.84
C LEU A 527 11.30 -29.70 17.50
N PHE A 528 12.54 -29.56 17.01
CA PHE A 528 13.65 -30.42 17.42
C PHE A 528 14.50 -29.90 18.59
N ARG A 529 14.19 -28.72 19.14
CA ARG A 529 14.97 -28.13 20.25
C ARG A 529 14.90 -28.98 21.53
N GLY A 530 16.06 -29.35 22.07
CA GLY A 530 16.21 -30.03 23.36
C GLY A 530 15.93 -31.53 23.32
N LEU A 531 16.13 -32.18 22.17
CA LEU A 531 15.96 -33.62 21.97
C LEU A 531 17.19 -34.47 22.32
N ASP A 532 18.21 -33.88 22.93
CA ASP A 532 19.53 -34.51 23.07
C ASP A 532 19.44 -35.90 23.71
N GLY A 533 19.87 -36.92 22.95
CA GLY A 533 19.88 -38.32 23.39
C GLY A 533 18.53 -39.02 23.44
N GLY A 534 17.43 -38.38 23.03
CA GLY A 534 16.08 -38.98 23.07
C GLY A 534 15.82 -39.94 21.91
N GLU A 535 15.00 -40.96 22.16
CA GLU A 535 14.29 -41.69 21.11
C GLU A 535 13.22 -40.79 20.51
N VAL A 536 13.09 -40.80 19.18
CA VAL A 536 12.23 -39.93 18.40
C VAL A 536 11.38 -40.77 17.44
N ASP A 537 10.08 -40.46 17.40
CA ASP A 537 9.12 -40.91 16.41
C ASP A 537 8.48 -39.68 15.74
N LEU A 538 8.89 -39.42 14.50
CA LEU A 538 8.51 -38.25 13.73
C LEU A 538 7.61 -38.67 12.58
N LEU A 539 6.42 -38.09 12.50
CA LEU A 539 5.51 -38.20 11.38
C LEU A 539 5.37 -36.84 10.69
N VAL A 540 5.47 -36.83 9.36
CA VAL A 540 5.24 -35.68 8.49
C VAL A 540 4.17 -36.05 7.47
N ALA A 541 3.11 -35.25 7.36
CA ALA A 541 2.03 -35.41 6.40
C ALA A 541 1.87 -34.13 5.57
N LEU A 542 1.60 -34.28 4.28
CA LEU A 542 1.29 -33.21 3.34
C LEU A 542 -0.16 -33.33 2.89
N SER A 543 -0.91 -32.24 3.01
CA SER A 543 -2.31 -32.17 2.58
C SER A 543 -2.51 -31.02 1.59
N PRO A 544 -3.49 -31.10 0.67
CA PRO A 544 -3.88 -29.95 -0.14
C PRO A 544 -4.19 -28.72 0.73
N MET A 545 -3.97 -27.52 0.19
CA MET A 545 -4.55 -26.31 0.78
C MET A 545 -6.08 -26.49 0.79
N ASP A 546 -6.72 -26.23 1.93
CA ASP A 546 -8.16 -26.47 2.19
C ASP A 546 -8.61 -27.94 2.21
N GLY A 547 -7.70 -28.90 1.99
CA GLY A 547 -7.99 -30.34 2.00
C GLY A 547 -8.12 -30.93 3.41
N ALA A 548 -8.72 -32.12 3.49
CA ALA A 548 -8.87 -32.83 4.76
C ALA A 548 -7.53 -33.42 5.22
N ALA A 549 -7.10 -33.08 6.45
CA ALA A 549 -5.87 -33.63 7.04
C ALA A 549 -5.92 -35.14 7.30
N THR A 550 -7.12 -35.74 7.28
CA THR A 550 -7.35 -37.18 7.39
C THR A 550 -6.91 -37.96 6.16
N GLU A 551 -6.80 -37.30 5.00
CA GLU A 551 -6.44 -37.90 3.71
C GLU A 551 -5.25 -37.14 3.09
N PRO A 552 -4.05 -37.23 3.68
CA PRO A 552 -2.89 -36.53 3.15
C PRO A 552 -2.42 -37.14 1.82
N ASP A 553 -2.05 -36.27 0.88
CA ASP A 553 -1.45 -36.63 -0.42
C ASP A 553 -0.10 -37.36 -0.24
N GLY A 554 0.60 -37.10 0.85
CA GLY A 554 1.91 -37.69 1.14
C GLY A 554 2.16 -37.82 2.63
N VAL A 555 2.73 -38.95 3.06
CA VAL A 555 3.05 -39.17 4.47
C VAL A 555 4.35 -39.95 4.64
N LEU A 556 5.17 -39.51 5.59
CA LEU A 556 6.37 -40.21 6.05
C LEU A 556 6.40 -40.23 7.57
N ARG A 557 6.63 -41.41 8.12
CA ARG A 557 6.99 -41.64 9.52
C ARG A 557 8.38 -42.24 9.66
N LEU A 558 9.17 -41.71 10.59
CA LEU A 558 10.53 -42.12 10.94
C LEU A 558 10.63 -42.39 12.44
N ARG A 559 11.46 -43.38 12.81
CA ARG A 559 11.83 -43.66 14.20
C ARG A 559 13.34 -43.80 14.32
N GLY A 560 13.91 -43.26 15.38
CA GLY A 560 15.36 -43.25 15.59
C GLY A 560 15.76 -42.65 16.92
N ARG A 561 17.07 -42.49 17.11
CA ARG A 561 17.67 -41.86 18.29
C ARG A 561 18.43 -40.61 17.89
N VAL A 562 18.31 -39.56 18.70
CA VAL A 562 19.10 -38.34 18.51
C VAL A 562 20.51 -38.55 19.07
N GLU A 563 21.51 -38.35 18.21
CA GLU A 563 22.93 -38.45 18.51
C GLU A 563 23.61 -37.14 18.08
N GLY A 564 23.81 -36.22 19.02
CA GLY A 564 24.24 -34.86 18.72
C GLY A 564 23.23 -34.14 17.82
N GLU A 565 23.70 -33.55 16.71
CA GLU A 565 22.86 -32.80 15.77
C GLU A 565 22.20 -33.68 14.69
N ARG A 566 22.18 -35.01 14.87
CA ARG A 566 21.70 -35.95 13.87
C ARG A 566 20.69 -36.94 14.46
N LEU A 567 19.72 -37.34 13.62
CA LEU A 567 18.81 -38.44 13.89
C LEU A 567 19.36 -39.72 13.26
N SER A 568 19.75 -40.67 14.10
CA SER A 568 20.14 -42.03 13.71
C SER A 568 18.89 -42.89 13.53
N LEU A 569 18.58 -43.29 12.29
CA LEU A 569 17.33 -43.98 11.97
C LEU A 569 17.40 -45.47 12.31
N THR A 570 16.34 -45.95 12.95
CA THR A 570 16.10 -47.38 13.19
C THR A 570 14.95 -47.91 12.33
N GLN A 571 13.94 -47.07 12.09
CA GLN A 571 12.79 -47.45 11.27
C GLN A 571 12.26 -46.30 10.41
N ALA A 572 11.63 -46.66 9.29
CA ALA A 572 10.90 -45.74 8.42
C ALA A 572 9.68 -46.43 7.79
N SER A 573 8.67 -45.65 7.44
CA SER A 573 7.45 -46.10 6.77
C SER A 573 7.64 -46.40 5.28
N SER A 574 8.46 -45.61 4.57
CA SER A 574 8.72 -45.80 3.14
C SER A 574 9.93 -46.72 2.87
N ARG A 575 9.74 -47.67 1.94
CA ARG A 575 10.80 -48.51 1.36
C ARG A 575 11.36 -47.98 0.05
N ALA A 576 10.74 -46.95 -0.54
CA ALA A 576 11.17 -46.39 -1.81
C ALA A 576 12.58 -45.79 -1.73
N PHE A 577 12.98 -45.37 -0.53
CA PHE A 577 14.23 -44.65 -0.29
C PHE A 577 15.33 -45.52 0.34
N ARG A 578 16.57 -45.27 -0.10
CA ARG A 578 17.82 -45.62 0.56
C ARG A 578 18.14 -44.52 1.58
N TRP A 579 17.73 -44.73 2.83
CA TRP A 579 17.79 -43.71 3.89
C TRP A 579 19.21 -43.25 4.27
N ASP A 580 20.20 -44.11 4.07
CA ASP A 580 21.63 -43.79 4.09
C ASP A 580 21.98 -42.75 3.03
N ALA A 581 21.53 -42.96 1.80
CA ALA A 581 21.76 -42.05 0.68
C ALA A 581 20.96 -40.74 0.83
N VAL A 582 19.75 -40.76 1.41
CA VAL A 582 18.95 -39.54 1.66
C VAL A 582 19.73 -38.54 2.51
N GLY A 583 20.40 -39.00 3.57
CA GLY A 583 21.21 -38.13 4.42
C GLY A 583 22.35 -37.47 3.66
N THR A 584 23.04 -38.24 2.82
CA THR A 584 24.19 -37.79 2.02
C THR A 584 23.79 -36.85 0.88
N TYR A 585 22.74 -37.18 0.12
CA TYR A 585 22.40 -36.49 -1.13
C TYR A 585 21.32 -35.41 -0.98
N VAL A 586 20.59 -35.36 0.15
CA VAL A 586 19.56 -34.33 0.39
C VAL A 586 19.82 -33.60 1.70
N GLY A 587 19.91 -34.33 2.81
CA GLY A 587 20.03 -33.74 4.15
C GLY A 587 21.26 -32.85 4.34
N ALA A 588 22.45 -33.37 3.99
CA ALA A 588 23.71 -32.62 4.11
C ALA A 588 23.78 -31.41 3.14
N PRO A 589 23.49 -31.55 1.83
CA PRO A 589 23.48 -30.42 0.92
C PRO A 589 22.52 -29.29 1.34
N PHE A 590 21.35 -29.62 1.89
CA PHE A 590 20.43 -28.59 2.40
C PHE A 590 20.97 -27.88 3.64
N GLY A 591 21.84 -28.52 4.42
CA GLY A 591 22.45 -27.91 5.61
C GLY A 591 23.43 -26.81 5.21
N GLU A 592 24.17 -27.01 4.13
CA GLU A 592 25.06 -25.99 3.56
C GLU A 592 24.30 -24.78 3.01
N LEU A 593 23.03 -24.97 2.61
CA LEU A 593 22.16 -23.88 2.17
C LEU A 593 21.77 -22.91 3.30
N GLU A 594 21.96 -23.25 4.57
CA GLU A 594 21.47 -22.46 5.70
C GLU A 594 22.32 -21.21 6.02
N VAL A 595 23.49 -21.05 5.41
CA VAL A 595 24.53 -20.11 5.90
C VAL A 595 24.42 -18.69 5.31
N ARG A 596 23.78 -18.48 4.14
CA ARG A 596 23.68 -17.15 3.47
C ARG A 596 22.45 -16.98 2.57
N LEU A 597 21.87 -15.77 2.54
CA LEU A 597 20.73 -15.43 1.66
C LEU A 597 21.14 -14.82 0.31
N PHE A 598 22.32 -14.17 0.22
CA PHE A 598 22.83 -13.64 -1.05
C PHE A 598 24.37 -13.53 -1.08
N PRO A 599 25.05 -14.02 -2.14
CA PRO A 599 24.51 -14.90 -3.17
C PRO A 599 24.05 -16.23 -2.55
N PRO A 600 23.05 -16.93 -3.14
CA PRO A 600 22.60 -18.19 -2.60
C PRO A 600 23.76 -19.21 -2.59
N PRO A 601 23.96 -19.94 -1.48
CA PRO A 601 25.03 -20.94 -1.37
C PRO A 601 24.93 -22.03 -2.42
N ASP A 602 26.07 -22.63 -2.74
CA ASP A 602 26.14 -23.75 -3.67
C ASP A 602 25.64 -25.02 -2.97
N LEU A 603 25.00 -25.91 -3.72
CA LEU A 603 24.70 -27.29 -3.30
C LEU A 603 25.92 -28.16 -3.59
N GLU A 604 26.43 -28.85 -2.57
CA GLU A 604 27.57 -29.76 -2.68
C GLU A 604 27.16 -31.19 -2.27
N ALA A 605 27.54 -32.20 -3.07
CA ALA A 605 27.39 -33.60 -2.70
C ALA A 605 28.57 -34.45 -3.20
N GLY A 606 29.01 -35.38 -2.36
CA GLY A 606 30.01 -36.39 -2.68
C GLY A 606 29.40 -37.63 -3.32
N PHE A 607 30.07 -38.14 -4.35
CA PHE A 607 29.71 -39.35 -5.10
C PHE A 607 30.79 -40.40 -4.98
N GLU A 608 30.38 -41.66 -4.95
CA GLU A 608 31.27 -42.82 -4.89
C GLU A 608 32.10 -43.01 -6.18
N SER A 609 31.65 -42.45 -7.31
CA SER A 609 32.34 -42.54 -8.59
C SER A 609 32.25 -41.24 -9.40
N GLY A 610 33.28 -40.96 -10.19
CA GLY A 610 33.26 -39.83 -11.12
C GLY A 610 32.26 -39.99 -12.26
N GLU A 611 31.86 -41.22 -12.59
CA GLU A 611 30.80 -41.47 -13.57
C GLU A 611 29.44 -41.03 -13.04
N ASP A 612 29.16 -41.29 -11.77
CA ASP A 612 27.92 -40.89 -11.12
C ASP A 612 27.84 -39.38 -10.92
N ALA A 613 28.93 -38.74 -10.52
CA ALA A 613 29.00 -37.27 -10.47
C ALA A 613 28.76 -36.65 -11.85
N ARG A 614 29.29 -37.26 -12.93
CA ARG A 614 29.01 -36.82 -14.31
C ARG A 614 27.56 -37.08 -14.73
N ARG A 615 26.95 -38.19 -14.31
CA ARG A 615 25.51 -38.46 -14.52
C ARG A 615 24.64 -37.42 -13.83
N ALA A 616 24.92 -37.12 -12.56
CA ALA A 616 24.21 -36.12 -11.78
C ALA A 616 24.33 -34.74 -12.42
N ARG A 617 25.54 -34.36 -12.86
CA ARG A 617 25.77 -33.10 -13.60
C ARG A 617 24.94 -33.01 -14.87
N ARG A 618 24.83 -34.10 -15.67
CA ARG A 618 24.01 -34.10 -16.89
C ARG A 618 22.54 -33.84 -16.58
N ARG A 619 21.99 -34.52 -15.58
CA ARG A 619 20.60 -34.29 -15.12
C ARG A 619 20.40 -32.87 -14.60
N ALA A 620 21.37 -32.34 -13.86
CA ALA A 620 21.30 -30.96 -13.38
C ALA A 620 21.32 -29.94 -14.53
N GLY A 621 21.94 -30.27 -15.67
CA GLY A 621 21.88 -29.46 -16.88
C GLY A 621 20.50 -29.40 -17.56
N GLU A 622 19.58 -30.30 -17.19
CA GLU A 622 18.18 -30.28 -17.62
C GLU A 622 17.31 -29.36 -16.73
N GLU A 623 17.85 -28.88 -15.60
CA GLU A 623 17.15 -28.06 -14.62
C GLU A 623 17.58 -26.59 -14.74
N PRO A 624 16.70 -25.65 -15.14
CA PRO A 624 17.08 -24.27 -15.45
C PRO A 624 17.53 -23.45 -14.22
N VAL A 625 17.25 -23.95 -13.01
CA VAL A 625 17.56 -23.29 -11.73
C VAL A 625 18.86 -23.78 -11.09
N LEU A 626 19.56 -24.73 -11.73
CA LEU A 626 20.82 -25.29 -11.26
C LEU A 626 21.93 -25.05 -12.30
N SER A 627 23.11 -24.66 -11.82
CA SER A 627 24.30 -24.53 -12.66
C SER A 627 25.50 -25.21 -12.01
N CYS A 628 25.84 -26.41 -12.48
CA CYS A 628 26.88 -27.24 -11.89
C CYS A 628 28.24 -27.14 -12.59
N ARG A 629 29.30 -27.08 -11.77
CA ARG A 629 30.69 -27.17 -12.25
C ARG A 629 31.06 -28.60 -12.64
N ALA A 630 32.20 -28.76 -13.31
CA ALA A 630 32.77 -30.09 -13.52
C ALA A 630 33.06 -30.74 -12.15
N PRO A 631 32.84 -32.06 -12.00
CA PRO A 631 33.14 -32.74 -10.74
C PRO A 631 34.61 -32.60 -10.37
N GLU A 632 34.88 -32.32 -9.10
CA GLU A 632 36.23 -32.19 -8.56
C GLU A 632 36.61 -33.52 -7.89
N GLU A 633 37.78 -34.07 -8.24
CA GLU A 633 38.36 -35.21 -7.54
C GLU A 633 39.10 -34.68 -6.30
N ARG A 634 38.70 -35.15 -5.12
CA ARG A 634 39.35 -34.87 -3.83
C ARG A 634 39.84 -36.19 -3.22
N GLU A 635 40.74 -36.10 -2.25
CA GLU A 635 41.28 -37.28 -1.55
C GLU A 635 40.18 -38.17 -0.93
N GLU A 636 39.01 -37.59 -0.63
CA GLU A 636 37.86 -38.26 0.00
C GLU A 636 36.78 -38.72 -0.99
N GLY A 637 36.91 -38.46 -2.30
CA GLY A 637 35.94 -38.86 -3.33
C GLY A 637 35.71 -37.84 -4.44
N VAL A 638 34.64 -38.01 -5.21
CA VAL A 638 34.29 -37.08 -6.30
C VAL A 638 33.13 -36.19 -5.90
N THR A 639 33.33 -34.87 -5.92
CA THR A 639 32.32 -33.91 -5.47
C THR A 639 31.68 -33.18 -6.65
N LEU A 640 30.36 -33.05 -6.64
CA LEU A 640 29.61 -32.17 -7.54
C LEU A 640 29.13 -30.93 -6.80
N ARG A 641 29.42 -29.75 -7.37
CA ARG A 641 29.01 -28.46 -6.83
C ARG A 641 28.14 -27.69 -7.80
N CYS A 642 26.98 -27.24 -7.34
CA CYS A 642 25.95 -26.60 -8.15
C CYS A 642 25.52 -25.25 -7.57
N ARG A 643 25.62 -24.21 -8.38
CA ARG A 643 25.02 -22.90 -8.07
C ARG A 643 23.51 -23.02 -8.13
N THR A 644 22.86 -22.45 -7.13
CA THR A 644 21.39 -22.39 -7.03
C THR A 644 20.87 -21.02 -7.44
N SER A 645 19.64 -20.97 -7.93
CA SER A 645 18.93 -19.71 -8.16
C SER A 645 18.45 -19.10 -6.83
N PRO A 646 18.13 -17.80 -6.77
CA PRO A 646 17.48 -17.18 -5.61
C PRO A 646 16.13 -17.80 -5.23
N GLN A 647 15.49 -18.54 -6.15
CA GLN A 647 14.25 -19.28 -5.90
C GLN A 647 14.58 -20.61 -5.20
N LEU A 648 14.91 -20.55 -3.91
CA LEU A 648 15.43 -21.68 -3.14
C LEU A 648 14.55 -22.94 -3.24
N ASP A 649 13.23 -22.80 -3.18
CA ASP A 649 12.32 -23.96 -3.27
C ASP A 649 12.36 -24.64 -4.65
N ALA A 650 12.49 -23.85 -5.72
CA ALA A 650 12.67 -24.41 -7.06
C ALA A 650 14.01 -25.13 -7.18
N SER A 651 15.08 -24.55 -6.63
CA SER A 651 16.43 -25.13 -6.59
C SER A 651 16.45 -26.45 -5.78
N ARG A 652 15.75 -26.52 -4.64
CA ARG A 652 15.63 -27.74 -3.82
C ARG A 652 14.89 -28.86 -4.55
N ARG A 653 13.75 -28.56 -5.17
CA ARG A 653 12.99 -29.55 -5.95
C ARG A 653 13.80 -30.06 -7.14
N ALA A 654 14.47 -29.16 -7.86
CA ALA A 654 15.38 -29.53 -8.94
C ALA A 654 16.49 -30.46 -8.43
N TRP A 655 17.10 -30.14 -7.28
CA TRP A 655 18.13 -30.98 -6.69
C TRP A 655 17.64 -32.39 -6.35
N VAL A 656 16.47 -32.51 -5.72
CA VAL A 656 15.87 -33.83 -5.42
C VAL A 656 15.64 -34.64 -6.70
N ARG A 657 15.17 -34.02 -7.80
CA ARG A 657 15.02 -34.69 -9.10
C ARG A 657 16.35 -35.14 -9.71
N VAL A 658 17.40 -34.34 -9.52
CA VAL A 658 18.76 -34.69 -9.93
C VAL A 658 19.23 -35.94 -9.17
N VAL A 659 19.14 -35.95 -7.83
CA VAL A 659 19.68 -37.04 -7.01
C VAL A 659 18.74 -38.24 -6.80
N ALA A 660 17.49 -38.15 -7.28
CA ALA A 660 16.47 -39.20 -7.15
C ALA A 660 16.97 -40.63 -7.46
N PRO A 661 17.78 -40.88 -8.51
CA PRO A 661 18.28 -42.23 -8.81
C PRO A 661 19.15 -42.84 -7.71
N TRP A 662 19.89 -42.01 -6.96
CA TRP A 662 20.82 -42.47 -5.92
C TRP A 662 20.14 -42.70 -4.57
N ILE A 663 19.05 -41.99 -4.32
CA ILE A 663 18.23 -42.17 -3.12
C ILE A 663 17.10 -43.19 -3.33
N ALA A 664 16.79 -43.58 -4.57
CA ALA A 664 15.82 -44.65 -4.86
C ALA A 664 16.43 -46.05 -4.64
N ARG A 665 15.63 -46.99 -4.11
CA ARG A 665 16.08 -48.35 -3.76
C ARG A 665 16.19 -49.33 -4.94
N SER A 666 16.12 -48.84 -6.18
CA SER A 666 16.09 -49.63 -7.41
C SER A 666 14.91 -50.62 -7.46
N GLY A 667 13.75 -50.16 -7.96
CA GLY A 667 12.60 -51.02 -8.22
C GLY A 667 11.27 -50.28 -8.34
N ARG A 668 10.86 -50.03 -9.60
CA ARG A 668 9.59 -49.44 -10.09
C ARG A 668 9.29 -48.00 -9.62
N LEU A 669 9.73 -47.04 -10.44
CA LEU A 669 8.85 -45.92 -10.82
C LEU A 669 7.79 -46.45 -11.79
#